data_AF-A0A842VVQ0-F1
#
_entry.id   AF-A0A842VVQ0-F1
#
_cell.length_a   1.000
_cell.length_b   1.000
_cell.length_c   1.000
_cell.angle_alpha   90.00
_cell.angle_beta   90.00
_cell.angle_gamma   90.00
#
_symmetry.space_group_name_H-M   'P 1'
#
loop_
_entity.id
_entity.type
_entity.pdbx_description
1 polymer ?
#
loop_
_entity_poly.entity_id
_entity_poly.type
_entity_poly.pdbx_seq_one_letter_code
_entity_poly.pdbx_strand_id
1 'polypeptide(L)'
;MDSKTKNERPEEIPWLKIIRIAVFLVGFGFILPFFFNIIAIIIGLVYFFAFKGAWRRHGFILVSVTALATFPPQMGFVEVTGIYPLKMVALFGYALGAGYLFSLLIIRLLSKNPKFLSFRQNFESTIDEKLNLKNPLKGIALIAIITLPSWMYFAVSIDFGVMFNNDPKMLWIHTPSTADPGSQFDVTVEAWDSYERVSAVYDGTVSFSLKSYDLNTLVELGSATADLPVDYTFTAHYKGSEAAYRINDGRDNGMHTFDVTIDTPGIHYLVVDDTKTGHTYYSNPIVVQNGDLDIYWGDLHSHSLYSDGAGKAEHNYGYARDVALIDFFSLTDHGKLVDFKPWILDTYVNIAEEYNVDDEFVTFLGMEYTNHKTGHFSCIFSGDQLCRKPIVSAWRQKTPFELWDLLDDFTATTGDDVIALPHHCVKERYMQDWTYYNPKYVKIAEVTSTHGDNLYDPSHPLSYRGATIPSTIAPNGSSLTDAISMGCNFTLYASSDGHDGHPGHTLSHTPARISHQYPRSQWWTRIDKPYPGGITAVYSSSLTRSEIFTQLQNGACFASSDFGRCILNFTINGIGMWDNKEINVATSTSDRNIEVIVAQDGAPASKLNTPATVTDSWTVDWTGKVEILKNGELLQSFDITNPVERITHTDNEPITGATYGSEKGVEIDGEYYINALSDNPVEDPNSLTTNGRDFYIIRLVQNSGRHSYVGPIYVST
;
A
#
# COMPACT_ATOMS: atom_id res chain seq x y z
N MET A 1 35.10 71.48 -2.41
CA MET A 1 35.07 71.00 -1.01
C MET A 1 33.74 70.31 -0.82
N ASP A 2 33.78 68.98 -0.85
CA ASP A 2 32.62 68.08 -0.92
C ASP A 2 31.87 67.96 0.41
N SER A 3 30.57 68.26 0.39
CA SER A 3 29.61 67.80 1.39
C SER A 3 29.00 66.47 0.93
N LYS A 4 29.51 65.35 1.46
CA LYS A 4 28.86 64.03 1.28
C LYS A 4 27.59 63.96 2.12
N THR A 5 26.45 64.14 1.47
CA THR A 5 25.12 63.79 1.99
C THR A 5 25.09 62.29 2.31
N LYS A 6 24.89 61.95 3.59
CA LYS A 6 24.52 60.60 4.03
C LYS A 6 23.20 60.23 3.40
N ASN A 7 23.21 59.20 2.56
CA ASN A 7 22.02 58.49 2.11
C ASN A 7 21.39 57.78 3.33
N GLU A 8 20.50 58.45 4.05
CA GLU A 8 19.63 57.79 5.02
C GLU A 8 18.64 56.91 4.24
N ARG A 9 18.77 55.59 4.38
CA ARG A 9 17.77 54.66 3.84
C ARG A 9 16.46 54.91 4.59
N PRO A 10 15.30 55.00 3.92
CA PRO A 10 14.04 55.11 4.62
C PRO A 10 13.89 53.94 5.60
N GLU A 11 13.62 54.25 6.87
CA GLU A 11 13.33 53.24 7.88
C GLU A 11 12.13 52.41 7.44
N GLU A 12 12.30 51.09 7.46
CA GLU A 12 11.24 50.16 7.07
C GLU A 12 10.04 50.30 8.00
N ILE A 13 8.84 50.47 7.43
CA ILE A 13 7.62 50.66 8.21
C ILE A 13 7.43 49.44 9.14
N PRO A 14 7.25 49.62 10.46
CA PRO A 14 7.31 48.53 11.45
C PRO A 14 6.40 47.32 11.14
N TRP A 15 5.21 47.55 10.57
CA TRP A 15 4.27 46.48 10.22
C TRP A 15 4.75 45.62 9.04
N LEU A 16 5.44 46.20 8.05
CA LEU A 16 6.03 45.44 6.93
C LEU A 16 7.11 44.47 7.43
N LYS A 17 7.87 44.88 8.44
CA LYS A 17 8.88 44.03 9.07
C LYS A 17 8.24 42.85 9.81
N ILE A 18 7.12 43.08 10.49
CA ILE A 18 6.35 42.01 11.16
C ILE A 18 5.81 41.01 10.14
N ILE A 19 5.23 41.48 9.03
CA ILE A 19 4.76 40.61 7.95
C ILE A 19 5.90 39.78 7.38
N ARG A 20 7.07 40.38 7.15
CA ARG A 20 8.25 39.62 6.68
C ARG A 20 8.64 38.53 7.69
N ILE A 21 8.73 38.84 8.97
CA ILE A 21 8.99 37.81 9.98
C ILE A 21 7.94 36.70 9.92
N ALA A 22 6.66 37.04 9.84
CA ALA A 22 5.57 36.06 9.77
C ALA A 22 5.70 35.15 8.54
N VAL A 23 5.91 35.70 7.33
CA VAL A 23 6.10 34.91 6.10
C VAL A 23 7.33 34.00 6.20
N PHE A 24 8.42 34.50 6.78
CA PHE A 24 9.60 33.68 6.99
C PHE A 24 9.36 32.51 7.95
N LEU A 25 8.62 32.74 9.04
CA LEU A 25 8.21 31.68 9.99
C LEU A 25 7.23 30.69 9.36
N VAL A 26 6.33 31.14 8.48
CA VAL A 26 5.50 30.26 7.66
C VAL A 26 6.39 29.34 6.82
N GLY A 27 7.41 29.89 6.15
CA GLY A 27 8.38 29.09 5.41
C GLY A 27 9.04 27.98 6.26
N PHE A 28 9.42 28.29 7.50
CA PHE A 28 9.93 27.27 8.44
C PHE A 28 8.90 26.18 8.78
N GLY A 29 7.63 26.56 8.97
CA GLY A 29 6.55 25.61 9.22
C GLY A 29 6.35 24.62 8.08
N PHE A 30 6.58 25.07 6.84
CA PHE A 30 6.47 24.23 5.64
C PHE A 30 7.67 23.33 5.38
N ILE A 31 8.71 23.28 6.22
CA ILE A 31 9.82 22.33 6.01
C ILE A 31 9.34 20.86 6.13
N LEU A 32 8.38 20.59 7.02
CA LEU A 32 7.95 19.23 7.33
C LEU A 32 7.03 18.58 6.31
N PRO A 33 5.96 19.24 5.80
CA PRO A 33 4.99 18.55 4.95
C PRO A 33 5.63 18.13 3.63
N PHE A 34 5.45 16.87 3.24
CA PHE A 34 6.19 16.22 2.16
C PHE A 34 6.16 16.99 0.85
N PHE A 35 5.04 17.04 0.13
CA PHE A 35 4.95 17.82 -1.11
C PHE A 35 5.02 19.34 -0.85
N PHE A 36 4.40 19.79 0.24
CA PHE A 36 4.22 21.23 0.48
C PHE A 36 5.48 21.93 0.98
N ASN A 37 6.59 21.22 1.20
CA ASN A 37 7.89 21.82 1.46
C ASN A 37 8.44 22.66 0.30
N ILE A 38 7.86 22.54 -0.89
CA ILE A 38 8.09 23.47 -2.00
C ILE A 38 7.73 24.92 -1.62
N ILE A 39 6.78 25.12 -0.70
CA ILE A 39 6.42 26.46 -0.20
C ILE A 39 7.59 27.07 0.58
N ALA A 40 8.32 26.28 1.37
CA ALA A 40 9.53 26.73 2.06
C ALA A 40 10.63 27.13 1.06
N ILE A 41 10.80 26.35 0.00
CA ILE A 41 11.73 26.66 -1.10
C ILE A 41 11.34 27.97 -1.80
N ILE A 42 10.08 28.13 -2.18
CA ILE A 42 9.57 29.35 -2.85
C ILE A 42 9.76 30.58 -1.96
N ILE A 43 9.36 30.51 -0.69
CA ILE A 43 9.57 31.61 0.26
C ILE A 43 11.07 31.91 0.40
N GLY A 44 11.91 30.89 0.55
CA GLY A 44 13.36 31.07 0.64
C GLY A 44 13.97 31.76 -0.59
N LEU A 45 13.57 31.37 -1.79
CA LEU A 45 14.02 31.97 -3.05
C LEU A 45 13.53 33.41 -3.21
N VAL A 46 12.26 33.70 -2.86
CA VAL A 46 11.74 35.08 -2.83
C VAL A 46 12.58 35.94 -1.88
N TYR A 47 12.89 35.42 -0.69
CA TYR A 47 13.74 36.12 0.29
C TYR A 47 15.14 36.40 -0.25
N PHE A 48 15.71 35.42 -0.96
CA PHE A 48 17.03 35.50 -1.54
C PHE A 48 17.13 36.55 -2.66
N PHE A 49 16.20 36.50 -3.63
CA PHE A 49 16.24 37.36 -4.81
C PHE A 49 15.64 38.74 -4.59
N ALA A 50 14.51 38.84 -3.88
CA ALA A 50 13.78 40.10 -3.74
C ALA A 50 14.34 41.02 -2.65
N PHE A 51 15.07 40.49 -1.67
CA PHE A 51 15.59 41.28 -0.55
C PHE A 51 17.12 41.38 -0.56
N LYS A 52 17.62 42.29 0.30
CA LYS A 52 19.06 42.58 0.47
C LYS A 52 19.47 42.36 1.94
N GLY A 53 20.77 42.24 2.17
CA GLY A 53 21.34 42.14 3.51
C GLY A 53 20.92 40.85 4.25
N ALA A 54 20.49 40.98 5.50
CA ALA A 54 20.16 39.82 6.34
C ALA A 54 19.00 38.98 5.76
N TRP A 55 17.97 39.62 5.19
CA TRP A 55 16.82 38.94 4.59
C TRP A 55 17.20 38.01 3.44
N ARG A 56 18.16 38.41 2.60
CA ARG A 56 18.71 37.54 1.57
C ARG A 56 19.35 36.27 2.16
N ARG A 57 20.13 36.44 3.24
CA ARG A 57 20.77 35.31 3.94
C ARG A 57 19.74 34.39 4.60
N HIS A 58 18.70 34.96 5.20
CA HIS A 58 17.57 34.21 5.77
C HIS A 58 16.91 33.34 4.70
N GLY A 59 16.65 33.90 3.52
CA GLY A 59 16.11 33.15 2.38
C GLY A 59 16.99 31.97 1.95
N PHE A 60 18.29 32.22 1.74
CA PHE A 60 19.24 31.15 1.41
C PHE A 60 19.26 30.04 2.46
N ILE A 61 19.23 30.39 3.75
CA ILE A 61 19.27 29.41 4.83
C ILE A 61 17.97 28.60 4.88
N LEU A 62 16.82 29.22 4.63
CA LEU A 62 15.56 28.47 4.54
C LEU A 62 15.59 27.44 3.40
N VAL A 63 16.09 27.81 2.21
CA VAL A 63 16.27 26.86 1.09
C VAL A 63 17.23 25.74 1.48
N SER A 64 18.39 26.09 2.06
CA SER A 64 19.41 25.12 2.49
C SER A 64 18.92 24.14 3.53
N VAL A 65 18.22 24.63 4.57
CA VAL A 65 17.66 23.76 5.61
C VAL A 65 16.60 22.84 5.03
N THR A 66 15.70 23.36 4.18
CA THR A 66 14.65 22.55 3.54
C THR A 66 15.24 21.47 2.65
N ALA A 67 16.21 21.82 1.81
CA ALA A 67 16.88 20.87 0.92
C ALA A 67 17.65 19.79 1.70
N LEU A 68 18.42 20.17 2.72
CA LEU A 68 19.16 19.22 3.56
C LEU A 68 18.25 18.32 4.39
N ALA A 69 17.06 18.79 4.78
CA ALA A 69 16.07 17.96 5.47
C ALA A 69 15.37 16.97 4.53
N THR A 70 15.15 17.37 3.28
CA THR A 70 14.40 16.61 2.26
C THR A 70 15.25 15.55 1.57
N PHE A 71 16.53 15.84 1.36
CA PHE A 71 17.43 15.02 0.55
C PHE A 71 17.70 13.63 1.14
N PRO A 72 18.09 13.45 2.42
CA PRO A 72 18.39 12.14 2.98
C PRO A 72 17.26 11.10 2.87
N PRO A 73 16.01 11.36 3.32
CA PRO A 73 14.96 10.35 3.30
C PRO A 73 14.58 9.90 1.89
N GLN A 74 14.77 10.75 0.87
CA GLN A 74 14.45 10.40 -0.53
C GLN A 74 15.64 9.73 -1.26
N MET A 75 16.83 9.76 -0.68
CA MET A 75 18.05 9.12 -1.21
C MET A 75 18.30 7.73 -0.60
N GLY A 76 17.30 7.11 0.01
CA GLY A 76 17.40 5.78 0.57
C GLY A 76 18.11 5.70 1.93
N PHE A 77 18.16 6.79 2.70
CA PHE A 77 18.75 6.76 4.05
C PHE A 77 17.84 6.05 5.06
N VAL A 78 16.58 5.80 4.70
CA VAL A 78 15.61 5.11 5.56
C VAL A 78 16.05 3.66 5.76
N GLU A 79 16.46 3.03 4.66
CA GLU A 79 16.95 1.66 4.59
C GLU A 79 18.29 1.51 5.32
N VAL A 80 19.13 2.57 5.31
CA VAL A 80 20.43 2.56 6.00
C VAL A 80 20.30 2.81 7.50
N THR A 81 19.38 3.69 7.91
CA THR A 81 19.31 4.18 9.30
C THR A 81 18.18 3.56 10.12
N GLY A 82 17.18 2.95 9.47
CA GLY A 82 15.93 2.53 10.11
C GLY A 82 15.07 3.69 10.64
N ILE A 83 15.48 4.94 10.44
CA ILE A 83 14.76 6.10 10.95
C ILE A 83 13.61 6.43 10.01
N TYR A 84 12.42 6.62 10.57
CA TYR A 84 11.25 7.04 9.81
C TYR A 84 11.48 8.36 9.04
N PRO A 85 11.09 8.48 7.77
CA PRO A 85 11.30 9.68 6.96
C PRO A 85 10.94 11.00 7.66
N LEU A 86 9.73 11.10 8.22
CA LEU A 86 9.29 12.32 8.91
C LEU A 86 10.18 12.66 10.12
N LYS A 87 10.65 11.64 10.85
CA LYS A 87 11.57 11.85 11.99
C LYS A 87 12.90 12.40 11.50
N MET A 88 13.44 11.89 10.39
CA MET A 88 14.66 12.45 9.80
C MET A 88 14.47 13.90 9.40
N VAL A 89 13.39 14.23 8.67
CA VAL A 89 13.10 15.60 8.23
C VAL A 89 12.97 16.54 9.42
N ALA A 90 12.31 16.11 10.50
CA ALA A 90 12.20 16.88 11.73
C ALA A 90 13.57 17.07 12.40
N LEU A 91 14.36 16.00 12.55
CA LEU A 91 15.70 16.04 13.15
C LEU A 91 16.61 17.00 12.38
N PHE A 92 16.75 16.85 11.07
CA PHE A 92 17.63 17.70 10.26
C PHE A 92 17.05 19.11 10.10
N GLY A 93 15.80 19.22 9.68
CA GLY A 93 15.15 20.51 9.39
C GLY A 93 15.05 21.41 10.60
N TYR A 94 14.52 20.90 11.72
CA TYR A 94 14.35 21.72 12.91
C TYR A 94 15.62 21.87 13.72
N ALA A 95 16.53 20.90 13.79
CA ALA A 95 17.80 21.13 14.48
C ALA A 95 18.64 22.20 13.76
N LEU A 96 18.73 22.15 12.43
CA LEU A 96 19.44 23.16 11.65
C LEU A 96 18.74 24.53 11.72
N GLY A 97 17.40 24.54 11.62
CA GLY A 97 16.60 25.75 11.76
C GLY A 97 16.70 26.40 13.14
N ALA A 98 16.53 25.62 14.20
CA ALA A 98 16.65 26.08 15.58
C ALA A 98 18.08 26.52 15.91
N GLY A 99 19.08 25.77 15.47
CA GLY A 99 20.49 26.17 15.59
C GLY A 99 20.76 27.51 14.91
N TYR A 100 20.16 27.74 13.74
CA TYR A 100 20.24 29.03 13.07
C TYR A 100 19.55 30.17 13.86
N LEU A 101 18.31 29.98 14.29
CA LEU A 101 17.58 30.98 15.09
C LEU A 101 18.30 31.28 16.40
N PHE A 102 18.85 30.26 17.05
CA PHE A 102 19.67 30.40 18.26
C PHE A 102 20.95 31.19 17.97
N SER A 103 21.62 30.94 16.84
CA SER A 103 22.79 31.73 16.43
C SER A 103 22.47 33.22 16.27
N LEU A 104 21.29 33.56 15.72
CA LEU A 104 20.84 34.95 15.60
C LEU A 104 20.60 35.60 16.96
N LEU A 105 20.05 34.84 17.92
CA LEU A 105 19.87 35.29 19.30
C LEU A 105 21.21 35.55 19.98
N ILE A 106 22.16 34.61 19.89
CA ILE A 106 23.51 34.77 20.44
C ILE A 106 24.22 35.97 19.83
N ILE A 107 24.18 36.12 18.50
CA ILE A 107 24.73 37.29 17.81
C ILE A 107 24.10 38.57 18.36
N ARG A 108 22.78 38.62 18.55
CA ARG A 108 22.09 39.81 19.09
C ARG A 108 22.50 40.12 20.53
N LEU A 109 22.66 39.11 21.38
CA LEU A 109 23.09 39.28 22.77
C LEU A 109 24.55 39.76 22.85
N LEU A 110 25.45 39.13 22.07
CA LEU A 110 26.87 39.46 22.03
C LEU A 110 27.18 40.77 21.30
N SER A 111 26.32 41.21 20.39
CA SER A 111 26.47 42.51 19.71
C SER A 111 26.36 43.71 20.66
N LYS A 112 26.02 43.49 21.95
CA LYS A 112 26.14 44.50 23.00
C LYS A 112 27.58 44.69 23.49
N ASN A 113 28.50 43.77 23.16
CA ASN A 113 29.91 43.81 23.54
C ASN A 113 30.78 44.38 22.40
N PRO A 114 31.50 45.51 22.61
CA PRO A 114 32.33 46.15 21.58
C PRO A 114 33.44 45.25 21.01
N LYS A 115 34.02 44.35 21.82
CA LYS A 115 35.07 43.42 21.36
C LYS A 115 34.52 42.41 20.36
N PHE A 116 33.30 41.91 20.59
CA PHE A 116 32.63 40.99 19.69
C PHE A 116 32.24 41.68 18.37
N LEU A 117 31.77 42.93 18.43
CA LEU A 117 31.49 43.74 17.24
C LEU A 117 32.73 43.91 16.36
N SER A 118 33.87 44.28 16.95
CA SER A 118 35.14 44.43 16.23
C SER A 118 35.63 43.10 15.65
N PHE A 119 35.57 42.01 16.42
CA PHE A 119 35.89 40.67 15.94
C PHE A 119 35.03 40.28 14.73
N ARG A 120 33.71 40.49 14.82
CA ARG A 120 32.77 40.16 13.76
C ARG A 120 33.02 40.97 12.49
N GLN A 121 33.28 42.27 12.61
CA GLN A 121 33.59 43.12 11.46
C GLN A 121 34.87 42.68 10.76
N ASN A 122 35.92 42.36 11.52
CA ASN A 122 37.16 41.81 10.95
C ASN A 122 36.88 40.48 10.24
N PHE A 123 36.15 39.57 10.87
CA PHE A 123 35.78 38.29 10.29
C PHE A 123 34.96 38.44 8.99
N GLU A 124 33.93 39.29 8.98
CA GLU A 124 33.12 39.58 7.79
C GLU A 124 33.99 40.17 6.66
N SER A 125 34.91 41.10 6.98
CA SER A 125 35.83 41.67 5.99
C SER A 125 36.80 40.64 5.39
N THR A 126 37.33 39.71 6.20
CA THR A 126 38.20 38.62 5.72
C THR A 126 37.43 37.65 4.82
N ILE A 127 36.16 37.38 5.12
CA ILE A 127 35.30 36.57 4.26
C ILE A 127 35.05 37.29 2.93
N ASP A 128 34.67 38.56 2.96
CA ASP A 128 34.41 39.35 1.76
C ASP A 128 35.65 39.46 0.85
N GLU A 129 36.84 39.61 1.43
CA GLU A 129 38.11 39.58 0.70
C GLU A 129 38.37 38.22 0.06
N LYS A 130 38.12 37.12 0.78
CA LYS A 130 38.30 35.75 0.25
C LYS A 130 37.28 35.41 -0.85
N LEU A 131 36.06 35.95 -0.77
CA LEU A 131 34.95 35.78 -1.73
C LEU A 131 35.01 36.76 -2.92
N ASN A 132 36.06 37.58 -3.04
CA ASN A 132 36.19 38.59 -4.10
C ASN A 132 36.10 37.97 -5.52
N LEU A 133 35.09 38.40 -6.26
CA LEU A 133 34.57 37.80 -7.51
C LEU A 133 35.42 38.02 -8.76
N LYS A 134 36.61 38.61 -8.64
CA LYS A 134 37.49 38.86 -9.79
C LYS A 134 38.14 37.59 -10.37
N ASN A 135 38.10 36.47 -9.64
CA ASN A 135 38.54 35.17 -10.12
C ASN A 135 37.33 34.36 -10.63
N PRO A 136 37.28 33.96 -11.92
CA PRO A 136 36.14 33.26 -12.50
C PRO A 136 35.84 31.92 -11.81
N LEU A 137 36.84 31.20 -11.32
CA LEU A 137 36.64 29.95 -10.57
C LEU A 137 35.94 30.18 -9.23
N LYS A 138 36.25 31.29 -8.54
CA LYS A 138 35.55 31.68 -7.30
C LYS A 138 34.11 32.11 -7.57
N GLY A 139 33.86 32.75 -8.71
CA GLY A 139 32.51 33.09 -9.17
C GLY A 139 31.66 31.85 -9.44
N ILE A 140 32.22 30.87 -10.15
CA ILE A 140 31.55 29.57 -10.42
C ILE A 140 31.27 28.83 -9.11
N ALA A 141 32.25 28.74 -8.21
CA ALA A 141 32.07 28.10 -6.90
C ALA A 141 30.97 28.78 -6.07
N LEU A 142 30.88 30.11 -6.10
CA LEU A 142 29.82 30.84 -5.40
C LEU A 142 28.44 30.60 -6.02
N ILE A 143 28.34 30.59 -7.36
CA ILE A 143 27.10 30.23 -8.05
C ILE A 143 26.68 28.82 -7.63
N ALA A 144 27.59 27.86 -7.67
CA ALA A 144 27.33 26.48 -7.27
C ALA A 144 26.84 26.41 -5.81
N ILE A 145 27.48 27.10 -4.85
CA ILE A 145 27.02 27.13 -3.45
C ILE A 145 25.61 27.69 -3.31
N ILE A 146 25.27 28.72 -4.10
CA ILE A 146 23.95 29.37 -4.05
C ILE A 146 22.88 28.47 -4.66
N THR A 147 23.18 27.78 -5.77
CA THR A 147 22.19 26.97 -6.50
C THR A 147 22.09 25.53 -5.99
N LEU A 148 23.15 25.00 -5.38
CA LEU A 148 23.24 23.61 -4.93
C LEU A 148 22.07 23.20 -4.02
N PRO A 149 21.66 23.98 -3.01
CA PRO A 149 20.48 23.63 -2.21
C PRO A 149 19.20 23.46 -3.03
N SER A 150 18.95 24.36 -3.97
CA SER A 150 17.76 24.26 -4.83
C SER A 150 17.86 23.03 -5.72
N TRP A 151 19.03 22.80 -6.32
CA TRP A 151 19.28 21.61 -7.13
C TRP A 151 19.09 20.31 -6.33
N MET A 152 19.64 20.22 -5.12
CA MET A 152 19.48 19.05 -4.24
C MET A 152 18.00 18.77 -3.97
N TYR A 153 17.22 19.81 -3.66
CA TYR A 153 15.78 19.67 -3.44
C TYR A 153 15.07 19.17 -4.72
N PHE A 154 15.27 19.87 -5.84
CA PHE A 154 14.58 19.53 -7.09
C PHE A 154 14.97 18.15 -7.63
N ALA A 155 16.22 17.72 -7.43
CA ALA A 155 16.72 16.44 -7.89
C ALA A 155 16.04 15.23 -7.21
N VAL A 156 15.47 15.41 -6.02
CA VAL A 156 14.77 14.32 -5.30
C VAL A 156 13.27 14.52 -5.27
N SER A 157 12.77 15.77 -5.29
CA SER A 157 11.34 16.05 -5.10
C SER A 157 10.56 16.21 -6.40
N ILE A 158 11.24 16.42 -7.53
CA ILE A 158 10.61 16.58 -8.85
C ILE A 158 11.19 15.56 -9.83
N ASP A 159 10.30 14.79 -10.46
CA ASP A 159 10.61 13.90 -11.56
C ASP A 159 9.90 14.39 -12.83
N PHE A 160 10.68 14.84 -13.82
CA PHE A 160 10.14 15.35 -15.07
C PHE A 160 9.50 14.27 -15.95
N GLY A 161 9.94 13.02 -15.80
CA GLY A 161 9.30 11.88 -16.46
C GLY A 161 7.90 11.68 -15.91
N VAL A 162 7.76 11.56 -14.58
CA VAL A 162 6.43 11.48 -13.94
C VAL A 162 5.58 12.71 -14.33
N MET A 163 6.14 13.92 -14.29
CA MET A 163 5.35 15.13 -14.55
C MET A 163 4.79 15.25 -15.97
N PHE A 164 5.53 14.77 -16.99
CA PHE A 164 5.23 15.08 -18.39
C PHE A 164 5.09 13.88 -19.32
N ASN A 165 5.68 12.73 -18.97
CA ASN A 165 5.54 11.51 -19.77
C ASN A 165 4.31 10.76 -19.29
N ASN A 166 3.27 10.77 -20.11
CA ASN A 166 2.05 9.97 -19.94
C ASN A 166 1.81 9.11 -21.19
N ASP A 167 2.88 8.77 -21.91
CA ASP A 167 2.81 7.96 -23.11
C ASP A 167 2.34 6.54 -22.74
N PRO A 168 1.35 5.98 -23.45
CA PRO A 168 0.82 4.66 -23.14
C PRO A 168 1.88 3.58 -23.40
N LYS A 169 1.97 2.62 -22.47
CA LYS A 169 2.93 1.51 -22.48
C LYS A 169 2.27 0.15 -22.42
N MET A 170 1.12 0.05 -21.80
CA MET A 170 0.40 -1.21 -21.67
C MET A 170 -1.10 -0.98 -21.61
N LEU A 171 -1.86 -2.03 -21.89
CA LEU A 171 -3.27 -2.08 -21.57
C LEU A 171 -3.49 -2.98 -20.35
N TRP A 172 -4.48 -2.63 -19.55
CA TRP A 172 -5.03 -3.44 -18.49
C TRP A 172 -6.52 -3.68 -18.78
N ILE A 173 -6.95 -4.94 -18.74
CA ILE A 173 -8.31 -5.34 -19.13
C ILE A 173 -9.02 -5.90 -17.90
N HIS A 174 -10.00 -5.17 -17.39
CA HIS A 174 -10.79 -5.54 -16.23
C HIS A 174 -12.09 -6.23 -16.66
N THR A 175 -12.33 -7.41 -16.10
CA THR A 175 -13.58 -8.17 -16.27
C THR A 175 -14.04 -8.66 -14.90
N PRO A 176 -15.34 -8.97 -14.71
CA PRO A 176 -15.74 -9.73 -13.52
C PRO A 176 -15.02 -11.08 -13.51
N SER A 177 -14.83 -11.66 -12.32
CA SER A 177 -14.26 -13.01 -12.18
C SER A 177 -15.30 -14.11 -12.41
N THR A 178 -16.59 -13.78 -12.37
CA THR A 178 -17.70 -14.72 -12.52
C THR A 178 -18.84 -14.05 -13.30
N ALA A 179 -19.52 -14.80 -14.15
CA ALA A 179 -20.70 -14.34 -14.89
C ALA A 179 -21.65 -15.51 -15.21
N ASP A 180 -22.94 -15.23 -15.26
CA ASP A 180 -23.92 -16.21 -15.71
C ASP A 180 -23.88 -16.36 -17.25
N PRO A 181 -24.07 -17.57 -17.80
CA PRO A 181 -24.15 -17.79 -19.24
C PRO A 181 -25.21 -16.91 -19.91
N GLY A 182 -24.79 -16.09 -20.87
CA GLY A 182 -25.65 -15.17 -21.62
C GLY A 182 -26.05 -13.90 -20.86
N SER A 183 -25.57 -13.71 -19.64
CA SER A 183 -25.68 -12.42 -18.95
C SER A 183 -24.73 -11.39 -19.56
N GLN A 184 -25.14 -10.12 -19.54
CA GLN A 184 -24.31 -9.00 -19.95
C GLN A 184 -23.50 -8.53 -18.75
N PHE A 185 -22.21 -8.26 -18.98
CA PHE A 185 -21.33 -7.67 -17.99
C PHE A 185 -20.38 -6.66 -18.62
N ASP A 186 -19.86 -5.77 -17.78
CA ASP A 186 -18.95 -4.70 -18.17
C ASP A 186 -17.51 -5.21 -18.30
N VAL A 187 -16.82 -4.74 -19.35
CA VAL A 187 -15.39 -4.91 -19.53
C VAL A 187 -14.76 -3.55 -19.71
N THR A 188 -13.83 -3.19 -18.84
CA THR A 188 -13.10 -1.92 -18.94
C THR A 188 -11.68 -2.16 -19.46
N VAL A 189 -11.34 -1.45 -20.54
CA VAL A 189 -9.99 -1.40 -21.10
C VAL A 189 -9.35 -0.09 -20.69
N GLU A 190 -8.21 -0.19 -20.01
CA GLU A 190 -7.43 0.95 -19.57
C GLU A 190 -6.04 0.96 -20.21
N ALA A 191 -5.59 2.11 -20.67
CA ALA A 191 -4.23 2.32 -21.18
C ALA A 191 -3.37 2.99 -20.11
N TRP A 192 -2.24 2.39 -19.76
CA TRP A 192 -1.39 2.80 -18.66
C TRP A 192 -0.01 3.24 -19.16
N ASP A 193 0.55 4.28 -18.54
CA ASP A 193 1.93 4.74 -18.80
C ASP A 193 2.99 3.95 -18.02
N SER A 194 4.28 4.28 -18.20
CA SER A 194 5.40 3.59 -17.56
C SER A 194 5.46 3.73 -16.03
N TYR A 195 4.59 4.54 -15.43
CA TYR A 195 4.50 4.78 -14.00
C TYR A 195 3.22 4.21 -13.40
N GLU A 196 2.53 3.38 -14.18
CA GLU A 196 1.24 2.80 -13.85
C GLU A 196 0.16 3.88 -13.62
N ARG A 197 0.06 4.86 -14.52
CA ARG A 197 -1.06 5.83 -14.48
C ARG A 197 -1.85 5.74 -15.76
N VAL A 198 -3.17 5.88 -15.65
CA VAL A 198 -4.04 5.97 -16.83
C VAL A 198 -3.53 7.07 -17.77
N SER A 199 -3.39 6.72 -19.05
CA SER A 199 -2.83 7.54 -20.10
C SER A 199 -3.91 8.37 -20.78
N ALA A 200 -3.94 9.67 -20.46
CA ALA A 200 -4.89 10.60 -21.05
C ALA A 200 -4.73 10.73 -22.57
N VAL A 201 -3.57 10.35 -23.13
CA VAL A 201 -3.20 10.58 -24.53
C VAL A 201 -3.31 9.32 -25.40
N TYR A 202 -3.88 8.23 -24.88
CA TYR A 202 -4.06 7.00 -25.64
C TYR A 202 -5.15 7.14 -26.72
N ASP A 203 -4.76 6.90 -27.97
CA ASP A 203 -5.57 7.00 -29.19
C ASP A 203 -5.50 5.71 -30.04
N GLY A 204 -5.16 4.58 -29.41
CA GLY A 204 -5.05 3.29 -30.07
C GLY A 204 -6.40 2.74 -30.51
N THR A 205 -6.35 1.85 -31.50
CA THR A 205 -7.47 0.96 -31.85
C THR A 205 -7.25 -0.40 -31.21
N VAL A 206 -8.29 -0.89 -30.52
CA VAL A 206 -8.35 -2.21 -29.91
C VAL A 206 -9.31 -3.12 -30.67
N SER A 207 -8.97 -4.40 -30.76
CA SER A 207 -9.85 -5.46 -31.29
C SER A 207 -9.93 -6.62 -30.31
N PHE A 208 -11.08 -7.29 -30.28
CA PHE A 208 -11.43 -8.26 -29.23
C PHE A 208 -11.53 -9.68 -29.76
N SER A 209 -11.03 -10.64 -28.98
CA SER A 209 -11.23 -12.06 -29.19
C SER A 209 -11.33 -12.80 -27.85
N LEU A 210 -11.60 -14.10 -27.87
CA LEU A 210 -11.72 -14.93 -26.66
C LEU A 210 -10.75 -16.11 -26.69
N LYS A 211 -10.17 -16.39 -25.53
CA LYS A 211 -9.56 -17.69 -25.20
C LYS A 211 -10.43 -18.37 -24.16
N SER A 212 -10.84 -19.60 -24.45
CA SER A 212 -11.87 -20.30 -23.67
C SER A 212 -11.43 -21.72 -23.35
N TYR A 213 -11.75 -22.18 -22.14
CA TYR A 213 -11.36 -23.48 -21.61
C TYR A 213 -12.60 -24.18 -21.04
N ASP A 214 -12.73 -25.48 -21.29
CA ASP A 214 -13.81 -26.28 -20.72
C ASP A 214 -13.69 -26.32 -19.19
N LEU A 215 -14.79 -26.09 -18.48
CA LEU A 215 -14.79 -25.98 -17.02
C LEU A 215 -14.32 -27.27 -16.31
N ASN A 216 -14.61 -28.44 -16.89
CA ASN A 216 -14.37 -29.73 -16.24
C ASN A 216 -13.03 -30.35 -16.64
N THR A 217 -12.63 -30.21 -17.89
CA THR A 217 -11.41 -30.81 -18.44
C THR A 217 -10.25 -29.82 -18.53
N LEU A 218 -10.54 -28.51 -18.47
CA LEU A 218 -9.59 -27.40 -18.63
C LEU A 218 -8.87 -27.38 -19.99
N VAL A 219 -9.39 -28.12 -20.97
CA VAL A 219 -8.87 -28.13 -22.34
C VAL A 219 -9.38 -26.90 -23.08
N GLU A 220 -8.51 -26.26 -23.87
CA GLU A 220 -8.87 -25.11 -24.70
C GLU A 220 -9.97 -25.49 -25.70
N LEU A 221 -11.04 -24.70 -25.74
CA LEU A 221 -12.15 -24.83 -26.66
C LEU A 221 -11.78 -24.20 -28.01
N GLY A 222 -12.18 -24.86 -29.10
CA GLY A 222 -11.96 -24.32 -30.46
C GLY A 222 -12.79 -23.07 -30.78
N SER A 223 -13.90 -22.85 -30.06
CA SER A 223 -14.75 -21.67 -30.17
C SER A 223 -15.69 -21.56 -28.97
N ALA A 224 -16.05 -20.33 -28.59
CA ALA A 224 -17.12 -20.04 -27.64
C ALA A 224 -18.16 -19.12 -28.32
N THR A 225 -19.42 -19.25 -27.90
CA THR A 225 -20.53 -18.36 -28.28
C THR A 225 -20.53 -17.17 -27.33
N ALA A 226 -20.41 -15.96 -27.88
CA ALA A 226 -20.31 -14.70 -27.16
C ALA A 226 -20.67 -13.54 -28.08
N ASP A 227 -21.13 -12.42 -27.50
CA ASP A 227 -21.20 -11.11 -28.16
C ASP A 227 -20.04 -10.25 -27.66
N LEU A 228 -19.10 -9.95 -28.57
CA LEU A 228 -17.88 -9.20 -28.26
C LEU A 228 -17.96 -7.80 -28.88
N PRO A 229 -17.26 -6.81 -28.30
CA PRO A 229 -17.24 -5.47 -28.86
C PRO A 229 -16.57 -5.48 -30.23
N VAL A 230 -17.03 -4.57 -31.11
CA VAL A 230 -16.36 -4.31 -32.38
C VAL A 230 -15.06 -3.54 -32.16
N ASP A 231 -14.19 -3.53 -33.17
CA ASP A 231 -12.98 -2.71 -33.16
C ASP A 231 -13.29 -1.26 -32.75
N TYR A 232 -12.55 -0.75 -31.77
CA TYR A 232 -12.81 0.55 -31.16
C TYR A 232 -11.55 1.40 -31.12
N THR A 233 -11.63 2.62 -31.63
CA THR A 233 -10.53 3.60 -31.58
C THR A 233 -10.78 4.59 -30.45
N PHE A 234 -9.86 4.64 -29.49
CA PHE A 234 -9.93 5.54 -28.35
C PHE A 234 -9.80 7.01 -28.75
N THR A 235 -10.51 7.85 -28.02
CA THR A 235 -10.44 9.30 -28.11
C THR A 235 -9.52 9.85 -27.01
N ALA A 236 -8.42 10.48 -27.44
CA ALA A 236 -7.37 10.98 -26.54
C ALA A 236 -7.53 12.46 -26.15
N HIS A 237 -7.14 12.79 -24.93
CA HIS A 237 -6.80 14.16 -24.55
C HIS A 237 -5.58 14.65 -25.34
N TYR A 238 -5.47 15.97 -25.54
CA TYR A 238 -4.36 16.56 -26.29
C TYR A 238 -3.06 16.69 -25.47
N LYS A 239 -3.09 16.39 -24.17
CA LYS A 239 -1.95 16.47 -23.24
C LYS A 239 -2.03 15.34 -22.20
N GLY A 240 -0.88 14.89 -21.72
CA GLY A 240 -0.79 13.96 -20.61
C GLY A 240 -1.34 14.52 -19.30
N SER A 241 -1.72 13.62 -18.39
CA SER A 241 -2.18 13.97 -17.04
C SER A 241 -1.71 12.94 -16.02
N GLU A 242 -1.32 13.38 -14.83
CA GLU A 242 -1.02 12.50 -13.69
C GLU A 242 -2.31 11.86 -13.10
N ALA A 243 -3.49 12.30 -13.54
CA ALA A 243 -4.81 11.83 -13.11
C ALA A 243 -5.80 11.92 -14.29
N ALA A 244 -5.60 11.10 -15.32
CA ALA A 244 -6.41 11.10 -16.54
C ALA A 244 -7.90 10.85 -16.28
N TYR A 245 -8.21 9.94 -15.36
CA TYR A 245 -9.57 9.59 -14.89
C TYR A 245 -10.37 10.77 -14.30
N ARG A 246 -9.77 11.95 -14.11
CA ARG A 246 -10.47 13.16 -13.65
C ARG A 246 -10.81 14.15 -14.77
N ILE A 247 -10.41 13.86 -16.00
CA ILE A 247 -10.68 14.71 -17.16
C ILE A 247 -12.10 14.39 -17.66
N ASN A 248 -13.00 15.37 -17.57
CA ASN A 248 -14.35 15.26 -18.08
C ASN A 248 -14.52 16.17 -19.31
N ASP A 249 -13.99 15.74 -20.45
CA ASP A 249 -14.07 16.44 -21.74
C ASP A 249 -14.82 15.63 -22.82
N GLY A 250 -15.52 14.56 -22.41
CA GLY A 250 -16.29 13.68 -23.28
C GLY A 250 -15.46 12.70 -24.10
N ARG A 251 -14.17 12.55 -23.80
CA ARG A 251 -13.26 11.58 -24.41
C ARG A 251 -12.98 10.42 -23.46
N ASP A 252 -12.40 9.35 -23.99
CA ASP A 252 -12.04 8.15 -23.24
C ASP A 252 -10.89 8.41 -22.26
N ASN A 253 -9.93 9.26 -22.66
CA ASN A 253 -8.78 9.63 -21.82
C ASN A 253 -8.02 8.42 -21.24
N GLY A 254 -7.93 7.36 -22.06
CA GLY A 254 -7.24 6.12 -21.71
C GLY A 254 -8.11 5.06 -21.03
N MET A 255 -9.42 5.28 -20.84
CA MET A 255 -10.31 4.29 -20.23
C MET A 255 -11.64 4.23 -20.98
N HIS A 256 -12.09 3.02 -21.32
CA HIS A 256 -13.40 2.81 -21.95
C HIS A 256 -14.01 1.48 -21.50
N THR A 257 -15.32 1.48 -21.25
CA THR A 257 -16.09 0.32 -20.80
C THR A 257 -17.01 -0.17 -21.92
N PHE A 258 -17.04 -1.48 -22.11
CA PHE A 258 -17.79 -2.17 -23.14
C PHE A 258 -18.74 -3.20 -22.53
N ASP A 259 -19.88 -3.42 -23.18
CA ASP A 259 -20.80 -4.51 -22.87
C ASP A 259 -20.34 -5.81 -23.55
N VAL A 260 -20.30 -6.91 -22.80
CA VAL A 260 -19.93 -8.25 -23.30
C VAL A 260 -20.93 -9.29 -22.79
N THR A 261 -21.22 -10.31 -23.62
CA THR A 261 -21.92 -11.52 -23.20
C THR A 261 -21.12 -12.76 -23.58
N ILE A 262 -21.15 -13.80 -22.75
CA ILE A 262 -20.59 -15.11 -23.06
C ILE A 262 -21.63 -16.17 -22.73
N ASP A 263 -22.11 -16.90 -23.73
CA ASP A 263 -23.14 -17.95 -23.56
C ASP A 263 -22.55 -19.32 -23.24
N THR A 264 -21.28 -19.54 -23.62
CA THR A 264 -20.63 -20.85 -23.45
C THR A 264 -20.08 -20.97 -22.04
N PRO A 265 -20.49 -21.97 -21.25
CA PRO A 265 -19.88 -22.19 -19.93
C PRO A 265 -18.41 -22.59 -20.05
N GLY A 266 -17.58 -22.09 -19.15
CA GLY A 266 -16.13 -22.32 -19.19
C GLY A 266 -15.33 -21.29 -18.41
N ILE A 267 -14.01 -21.37 -18.52
CA ILE A 267 -13.09 -20.32 -18.08
C ILE A 267 -12.65 -19.55 -19.33
N HIS A 268 -12.85 -18.23 -19.31
CA HIS A 268 -12.62 -17.36 -20.46
C HIS A 268 -11.63 -16.26 -20.13
N TYR A 269 -10.91 -15.81 -21.15
CA TYR A 269 -10.11 -14.61 -21.15
C TYR A 269 -10.55 -13.76 -22.33
N LEU A 270 -10.86 -12.49 -22.06
CA LEU A 270 -10.95 -11.51 -23.13
C LEU A 270 -9.53 -11.17 -23.57
N VAL A 271 -9.29 -11.28 -24.88
CA VAL A 271 -8.01 -11.03 -25.50
C VAL A 271 -8.13 -9.78 -26.36
N VAL A 272 -7.28 -8.80 -26.08
CA VAL A 272 -7.32 -7.47 -26.70
C VAL A 272 -6.03 -7.21 -27.45
N ASP A 273 -6.11 -7.11 -28.77
CA ASP A 273 -5.01 -6.70 -29.63
C ASP A 273 -5.01 -5.17 -29.76
N ASP A 274 -3.87 -4.53 -29.48
CA ASP A 274 -3.71 -3.08 -29.55
C ASP A 274 -2.79 -2.65 -30.69
N THR A 275 -3.30 -1.75 -31.52
CA THR A 275 -2.53 -1.14 -32.62
C THR A 275 -1.49 -0.12 -32.15
N LYS A 276 -1.62 0.46 -30.95
CA LYS A 276 -0.72 1.51 -30.45
C LYS A 276 0.54 0.94 -29.83
N THR A 277 0.42 -0.04 -28.93
CA THR A 277 1.56 -0.74 -28.32
C THR A 277 2.06 -1.88 -29.21
N GLY A 278 1.21 -2.45 -30.08
CA GLY A 278 1.55 -3.59 -30.92
C GLY A 278 1.54 -4.94 -30.19
N HIS A 279 0.94 -4.99 -29.00
CA HIS A 279 0.86 -6.19 -28.17
C HIS A 279 -0.57 -6.71 -28.03
N THR A 280 -0.67 -7.97 -27.61
CA THR A 280 -1.91 -8.65 -27.26
C THR A 280 -2.00 -8.79 -25.75
N TYR A 281 -3.07 -8.30 -25.14
CA TYR A 281 -3.32 -8.31 -23.70
C TYR A 281 -4.44 -9.29 -23.35
N TYR A 282 -4.37 -9.83 -22.14
CA TYR A 282 -5.37 -10.76 -21.61
C TYR A 282 -6.01 -10.12 -20.38
N SER A 283 -7.32 -10.30 -20.21
CA SER A 283 -8.02 -9.96 -18.98
C SER A 283 -7.61 -10.87 -17.81
N ASN A 284 -8.16 -10.57 -16.62
CA ASN A 284 -8.33 -11.61 -15.63
C ASN A 284 -9.26 -12.73 -16.15
N PRO A 285 -9.15 -13.96 -15.61
CA PRO A 285 -10.07 -15.05 -15.97
C PRO A 285 -11.51 -14.72 -15.56
N ILE A 286 -12.45 -15.19 -16.38
CA ILE A 286 -13.89 -15.12 -16.18
C ILE A 286 -14.41 -16.56 -16.11
N VAL A 287 -14.99 -16.97 -14.99
CA VAL A 287 -15.74 -18.22 -14.92
C VAL A 287 -17.18 -17.96 -15.34
N VAL A 288 -17.58 -18.54 -16.47
CA VAL A 288 -18.95 -18.48 -16.97
C VAL A 288 -19.66 -19.78 -16.61
N GLN A 289 -20.60 -19.72 -15.66
CA GLN A 289 -21.37 -20.87 -15.22
C GLN A 289 -22.62 -20.42 -14.45
N ASN A 290 -23.67 -21.24 -14.38
CA ASN A 290 -24.74 -21.02 -13.40
C ASN A 290 -24.22 -21.51 -12.03
N GLY A 291 -23.78 -20.58 -11.19
CA GLY A 291 -23.21 -20.87 -9.86
C GLY A 291 -23.99 -20.21 -8.74
N ASP A 292 -23.81 -20.71 -7.51
CA ASP A 292 -24.38 -20.09 -6.31
C ASP A 292 -23.41 -19.07 -5.66
N LEU A 293 -22.16 -19.01 -6.14
CA LEU A 293 -21.10 -18.16 -5.61
C LEU A 293 -20.35 -17.46 -6.75
N ASP A 294 -20.17 -16.16 -6.59
CA ASP A 294 -19.31 -15.31 -7.38
C ASP A 294 -18.01 -14.98 -6.63
N ILE A 295 -17.04 -14.43 -7.36
CA ILE A 295 -15.78 -13.94 -6.80
C ILE A 295 -15.74 -12.42 -6.93
N TYR A 296 -15.65 -11.75 -5.78
CA TYR A 296 -15.50 -10.29 -5.68
C TYR A 296 -14.13 -9.93 -5.11
N TRP A 297 -13.54 -8.83 -5.57
CA TRP A 297 -12.22 -8.35 -5.20
C TRP A 297 -12.28 -7.07 -4.39
N GLY A 298 -11.38 -6.91 -3.42
CA GLY A 298 -11.34 -5.71 -2.62
C GLY A 298 -10.05 -5.41 -1.89
N ASP A 299 -10.00 -4.20 -1.34
CA ASP A 299 -8.90 -3.66 -0.54
C ASP A 299 -9.45 -3.19 0.81
N LEU A 300 -9.07 -3.89 1.88
CA LEU A 300 -9.63 -3.75 3.23
C LEU A 300 -8.82 -2.81 4.14
N HIS A 301 -7.71 -2.24 3.65
CA HIS A 301 -6.79 -1.43 4.43
C HIS A 301 -6.09 -0.40 3.54
N SER A 302 -6.51 0.86 3.70
CA SER A 302 -5.89 2.01 3.03
C SER A 302 -6.04 3.29 3.86
N HIS A 303 -5.23 4.31 3.53
CA HIS A 303 -5.12 5.56 4.28
C HIS A 303 -5.40 6.80 3.44
N SER A 304 -6.04 7.80 4.06
CA SER A 304 -6.38 9.08 3.43
C SER A 304 -5.69 10.27 4.13
N LEU A 305 -6.05 11.48 3.73
CA LEU A 305 -5.62 12.73 4.36
C LEU A 305 -6.18 12.89 5.79
N TYR A 306 -7.08 12.02 6.25
CA TYR A 306 -7.55 12.03 7.63
C TYR A 306 -6.46 11.54 8.60
N SER A 307 -5.69 10.51 8.25
CA SER A 307 -4.44 10.13 8.92
C SER A 307 -3.20 10.64 8.17
N ASP A 308 -2.45 9.72 7.59
CA ASP A 308 -1.13 9.88 7.00
C ASP A 308 -1.03 9.34 5.57
N GLY A 309 -2.17 9.10 4.91
CA GLY A 309 -2.24 8.83 3.49
C GLY A 309 -2.42 10.10 2.64
N ALA A 310 -2.84 9.90 1.39
CA ALA A 310 -3.04 10.96 0.42
C ALA A 310 -4.44 10.91 -0.17
N GLY A 311 -4.90 12.07 -0.68
CA GLY A 311 -6.25 12.19 -1.21
C GLY A 311 -7.31 12.27 -0.11
N LYS A 312 -8.47 12.86 -0.45
CA LYS A 312 -9.62 12.84 0.45
C LYS A 312 -10.28 11.45 0.42
N ALA A 313 -11.19 11.18 1.34
CA ALA A 313 -11.94 9.93 1.33
C ALA A 313 -12.71 9.73 0.01
N GLU A 314 -13.39 10.76 -0.52
CA GLU A 314 -14.11 10.67 -1.80
C GLU A 314 -13.20 10.29 -2.97
N HIS A 315 -11.94 10.74 -2.92
CA HIS A 315 -10.97 10.35 -3.95
C HIS A 315 -10.55 8.88 -3.81
N ASN A 316 -10.35 8.38 -2.59
CA ASN A 316 -9.97 6.98 -2.37
C ASN A 316 -11.11 6.04 -2.77
N TYR A 317 -12.34 6.29 -2.30
CA TYR A 317 -13.51 5.50 -2.69
C TYR A 317 -13.76 5.58 -4.21
N GLY A 318 -13.68 6.78 -4.80
CA GLY A 318 -13.81 6.94 -6.25
C GLY A 318 -12.70 6.25 -7.05
N TYR A 319 -11.46 6.26 -6.57
CA TYR A 319 -10.38 5.54 -7.25
C TYR A 319 -10.57 4.03 -7.18
N ALA A 320 -10.91 3.50 -5.99
CA ALA A 320 -11.19 2.08 -5.79
C ALA A 320 -12.29 1.58 -6.74
N ARG A 321 -13.41 2.29 -6.80
CA ARG A 321 -14.57 1.92 -7.62
C ARG A 321 -14.35 2.18 -9.11
N ASP A 322 -13.91 3.39 -9.46
CA ASP A 322 -14.00 3.90 -10.83
C ASP A 322 -12.69 3.73 -11.65
N VAL A 323 -11.59 3.31 -11.02
CA VAL A 323 -10.27 3.13 -11.69
C VAL A 323 -9.69 1.76 -11.37
N ALA A 324 -9.48 1.43 -10.10
CA ALA A 324 -9.00 0.11 -9.72
C ALA A 324 -10.07 -0.98 -9.95
N LEU A 325 -11.34 -0.59 -10.13
CA LEU A 325 -12.49 -1.44 -10.43
C LEU A 325 -12.61 -2.63 -9.46
N ILE A 326 -12.34 -2.39 -8.18
CA ILE A 326 -12.56 -3.38 -7.11
C ILE A 326 -13.99 -3.28 -6.59
N ASP A 327 -14.53 -4.42 -6.17
CA ASP A 327 -15.94 -4.59 -5.79
C ASP A 327 -16.24 -4.15 -4.36
N PHE A 328 -15.25 -4.25 -3.46
CA PHE A 328 -15.39 -3.76 -2.09
C PHE A 328 -14.15 -3.05 -1.54
N PHE A 329 -14.35 -2.08 -0.65
CA PHE A 329 -13.26 -1.26 -0.11
C PHE A 329 -13.52 -0.80 1.33
N SER A 330 -12.46 -0.74 2.13
CA SER A 330 -12.48 -0.14 3.47
C SER A 330 -11.38 0.91 3.62
N LEU A 331 -11.78 2.12 4.01
CA LEU A 331 -10.85 3.13 4.46
C LEU A 331 -10.59 2.93 5.96
N THR A 332 -9.33 2.81 6.36
CA THR A 332 -8.92 2.44 7.73
C THR A 332 -7.87 3.42 8.25
N ASP A 333 -8.16 4.71 8.22
CA ASP A 333 -7.25 5.74 8.73
C ASP A 333 -6.79 5.45 10.17
N HIS A 334 -5.58 5.86 10.54
CA HIS A 334 -5.04 5.64 11.88
C HIS A 334 -5.92 6.31 12.95
N GLY A 335 -6.50 5.51 13.85
CA GLY A 335 -7.41 6.00 14.87
C GLY A 335 -6.79 7.00 15.84
N LYS A 336 -5.48 6.89 16.12
CA LYS A 336 -4.73 7.90 16.90
C LYS A 336 -4.73 9.29 16.24
N LEU A 337 -4.68 9.37 14.91
CA LEU A 337 -4.66 10.64 14.18
C LEU A 337 -6.09 11.20 14.01
N VAL A 338 -7.07 10.31 13.85
CA VAL A 338 -8.49 10.66 13.82
C VAL A 338 -9.00 11.13 15.20
N ASP A 339 -8.50 10.56 16.31
CA ASP A 339 -8.84 10.99 17.69
C ASP A 339 -8.48 12.45 17.97
N PHE A 340 -7.49 13.03 17.27
CA PHE A 340 -7.20 14.47 17.34
C PHE A 340 -8.17 15.34 16.54
N LYS A 341 -8.96 14.74 15.66
CA LYS A 341 -9.88 15.41 14.73
C LYS A 341 -11.28 14.77 14.79
N PRO A 342 -11.89 14.56 15.97
CA PRO A 342 -13.13 13.78 16.08
C PRO A 342 -14.32 14.40 15.31
N TRP A 343 -14.25 15.69 14.97
CA TRP A 343 -15.25 16.37 14.14
C TRP A 343 -15.29 15.87 12.68
N ILE A 344 -14.29 15.09 12.22
CA ILE A 344 -14.31 14.50 10.87
C ILE A 344 -15.09 13.19 10.80
N LEU A 345 -15.43 12.57 11.95
CA LEU A 345 -16.03 11.23 11.99
C LEU A 345 -17.39 11.17 11.28
N ASP A 346 -18.20 12.23 11.36
CA ASP A 346 -19.46 12.27 10.62
C ASP A 346 -19.21 12.31 9.11
N THR A 347 -18.21 13.08 8.66
CA THR A 347 -17.80 13.10 7.24
C THR A 347 -17.23 11.76 6.80
N TYR A 348 -16.42 11.12 7.66
CA TYR A 348 -15.85 9.80 7.43
C TYR A 348 -16.93 8.75 7.15
N VAL A 349 -17.93 8.69 8.04
CA VAL A 349 -19.06 7.75 7.90
C VAL A 349 -19.92 8.09 6.69
N ASN A 350 -20.31 9.36 6.53
CA ASN A 350 -21.21 9.76 5.45
C ASN A 350 -20.62 9.47 4.06
N ILE A 351 -19.31 9.63 3.87
CA ILE A 351 -18.68 9.34 2.57
C ILE A 351 -18.67 7.84 2.29
N ALA A 352 -18.37 6.99 3.27
CA ALA A 352 -18.45 5.55 3.08
C ALA A 352 -19.86 5.13 2.67
N GLU A 353 -20.88 5.56 3.43
CA GLU A 353 -22.28 5.25 3.13
C GLU A 353 -22.76 5.83 1.78
N GLU A 354 -22.26 7.00 1.35
CA GLU A 354 -22.59 7.57 0.04
C GLU A 354 -22.08 6.71 -1.13
N TYR A 355 -20.93 6.06 -0.95
CA TYR A 355 -20.34 5.20 -1.98
C TYR A 355 -20.86 3.77 -1.93
N ASN A 356 -21.46 3.31 -0.82
CA ASN A 356 -22.01 1.97 -0.72
C ASN A 356 -23.25 1.80 -1.59
N VAL A 357 -23.14 0.97 -2.62
CA VAL A 357 -24.25 0.55 -3.47
C VAL A 357 -24.19 -0.96 -3.56
N ASP A 358 -25.15 -1.64 -2.92
CA ASP A 358 -25.27 -3.09 -3.02
C ASP A 358 -25.36 -3.50 -4.50
N ASP A 359 -24.76 -4.63 -4.83
CA ASP A 359 -24.64 -5.20 -6.17
C ASP A 359 -23.79 -4.39 -7.17
N GLU A 360 -23.15 -3.28 -6.73
CA GLU A 360 -22.26 -2.47 -7.55
C GLU A 360 -20.89 -2.20 -6.88
N PHE A 361 -20.89 -1.69 -5.65
CA PHE A 361 -19.68 -1.36 -4.89
C PHE A 361 -19.96 -1.30 -3.38
N VAL A 362 -19.37 -2.23 -2.63
CA VAL A 362 -19.57 -2.35 -1.19
C VAL A 362 -18.49 -1.59 -0.43
N THR A 363 -18.90 -0.79 0.55
CA THR A 363 -17.96 -0.11 1.45
C THR A 363 -18.10 -0.65 2.86
N PHE A 364 -16.97 -0.71 3.56
CA PHE A 364 -16.96 -0.87 5.00
C PHE A 364 -16.47 0.38 5.72
N LEU A 365 -17.02 0.60 6.91
CA LEU A 365 -16.40 1.49 7.88
C LEU A 365 -15.21 0.78 8.51
N GLY A 366 -14.12 1.52 8.71
CA GLY A 366 -12.89 0.98 9.24
C GLY A 366 -12.08 1.99 10.04
N MET A 367 -11.25 1.49 10.96
CA MET A 367 -10.30 2.29 11.74
C MET A 367 -9.09 1.45 12.12
N GLU A 368 -7.88 1.98 11.95
CA GLU A 368 -6.67 1.24 12.34
C GLU A 368 -6.28 1.51 13.80
N TYR A 369 -6.16 0.42 14.55
CA TYR A 369 -5.49 0.35 15.84
C TYR A 369 -3.97 0.16 15.66
N THR A 370 -3.21 1.24 15.92
CA THR A 370 -1.76 1.27 15.66
C THR A 370 -0.93 1.14 16.94
N ASN A 371 -0.58 -0.08 17.37
CA ASN A 371 0.26 -0.32 18.56
C ASN A 371 1.66 -0.85 18.21
N HIS A 372 2.69 -0.07 18.54
CA HIS A 372 4.08 -0.39 18.19
C HIS A 372 4.73 -1.49 19.06
N LYS A 373 4.01 -2.04 20.05
CA LYS A 373 4.51 -3.15 20.88
C LYS A 373 3.85 -4.48 20.55
N THR A 374 2.55 -4.47 20.28
CA THR A 374 1.71 -5.68 20.19
C THR A 374 1.16 -5.93 18.79
N GLY A 375 1.64 -5.19 17.78
CA GLY A 375 1.11 -5.23 16.43
C GLY A 375 -0.06 -4.28 16.17
N HIS A 376 -0.46 -4.20 14.90
CA HIS A 376 -1.53 -3.33 14.45
C HIS A 376 -2.73 -4.16 13.97
N PHE A 377 -3.93 -3.59 14.11
CA PHE A 377 -5.16 -4.19 13.60
C PHE A 377 -5.97 -3.15 12.83
N SER A 378 -6.42 -3.49 11.64
CA SER A 378 -7.49 -2.75 10.95
C SER A 378 -8.83 -3.30 11.41
N CYS A 379 -9.60 -2.52 12.16
CA CYS A 379 -10.93 -2.93 12.62
C CYS A 379 -11.97 -2.51 11.58
N ILE A 380 -12.74 -3.48 11.07
CA ILE A 380 -13.77 -3.28 10.05
C ILE A 380 -15.12 -3.71 10.63
N PHE A 381 -16.15 -2.91 10.37
CA PHE A 381 -17.47 -3.03 10.99
C PHE A 381 -18.50 -3.56 9.97
N SER A 382 -19.41 -4.42 10.41
CA SER A 382 -20.44 -5.01 9.54
C SER A 382 -21.52 -4.02 9.10
N GLY A 383 -21.75 -2.98 9.92
CA GLY A 383 -22.82 -1.99 9.74
C GLY A 383 -22.32 -0.61 9.34
N ASP A 384 -23.22 0.37 9.45
CA ASP A 384 -23.00 1.80 9.17
C ASP A 384 -22.55 2.60 10.40
N GLN A 385 -22.12 1.90 11.46
CA GLN A 385 -21.65 2.50 12.71
C GLN A 385 -20.16 2.24 12.95
N LEU A 386 -19.50 3.22 13.59
CA LEU A 386 -18.11 3.16 13.99
C LEU A 386 -17.98 3.30 15.51
N CYS A 387 -16.98 2.67 16.13
CA CYS A 387 -16.53 3.01 17.48
C CYS A 387 -16.12 4.49 17.56
N ARG A 388 -16.98 5.34 18.15
CA ARG A 388 -16.73 6.80 18.27
C ARG A 388 -16.25 7.23 19.66
N LYS A 389 -16.63 6.51 20.72
CA LYS A 389 -16.39 6.92 22.12
C LYS A 389 -16.21 5.70 23.05
N PRO A 390 -14.96 5.31 23.36
CA PRO A 390 -13.73 5.78 22.72
C PRO A 390 -13.63 5.32 21.25
N ILE A 391 -12.86 6.04 20.45
CA ILE A 391 -12.45 5.57 19.11
C ILE A 391 -11.43 4.44 19.26
N VAL A 392 -11.41 3.51 18.29
CA VAL A 392 -10.36 2.49 18.17
C VAL A 392 -9.00 3.20 18.05
N SER A 393 -8.17 3.11 19.09
CA SER A 393 -6.86 3.79 19.10
C SER A 393 -5.97 3.26 20.21
N ALA A 394 -4.70 2.97 19.89
CA ALA A 394 -3.67 2.59 20.87
C ALA A 394 -3.39 3.68 21.95
N TRP A 395 -3.91 4.89 21.77
CA TRP A 395 -3.85 5.93 22.81
C TRP A 395 -4.97 5.84 23.84
N ARG A 396 -6.06 5.15 23.50
CA ARG A 396 -7.20 4.88 24.37
C ARG A 396 -7.09 3.47 24.93
N GLN A 397 -7.07 2.47 24.06
CA GLN A 397 -6.85 1.06 24.41
C GLN A 397 -5.35 0.79 24.39
N LYS A 398 -4.72 0.56 25.55
CA LYS A 398 -3.26 0.41 25.66
C LYS A 398 -2.77 -0.97 25.25
N THR A 399 -3.62 -1.97 25.36
CA THR A 399 -3.36 -3.36 24.99
C THR A 399 -4.48 -3.87 24.07
N PRO A 400 -4.21 -4.92 23.28
CA PRO A 400 -5.27 -5.59 22.53
C PRO A 400 -6.41 -6.13 23.42
N PHE A 401 -6.16 -6.50 24.69
CA PHE A 401 -7.26 -6.88 25.60
C PHE A 401 -8.26 -5.74 25.82
N GLU A 402 -7.76 -4.51 26.01
CA GLU A 402 -8.63 -3.33 26.11
C GLU A 402 -9.32 -3.00 24.76
N LEU A 403 -8.72 -3.38 23.63
CA LEU A 403 -9.37 -3.31 22.32
C LEU A 403 -10.53 -4.31 22.25
N TRP A 404 -10.33 -5.54 22.68
CA TRP A 404 -11.37 -6.57 22.69
C TRP A 404 -12.57 -6.16 23.56
N ASP A 405 -12.32 -5.60 24.75
CA ASP A 405 -13.38 -5.06 25.61
C ASP A 405 -14.17 -3.93 24.92
N LEU A 406 -13.48 -3.02 24.22
CA LEU A 406 -14.14 -1.97 23.43
C LEU A 406 -15.04 -2.55 22.33
N LEU A 407 -14.55 -3.56 21.61
CA LEU A 407 -15.31 -4.18 20.52
C LEU A 407 -16.50 -4.97 21.08
N ASP A 408 -16.35 -5.61 22.26
CA ASP A 408 -17.45 -6.30 22.95
C ASP A 408 -18.57 -5.30 23.30
N ASP A 409 -18.21 -4.17 23.89
CA ASP A 409 -19.15 -3.09 24.23
C ASP A 409 -19.83 -2.52 22.98
N PHE A 410 -19.09 -2.34 21.89
CA PHE A 410 -19.62 -1.86 20.62
C PHE A 410 -20.67 -2.81 20.06
N THR A 411 -20.33 -4.10 19.91
CA THR A 411 -21.25 -5.11 19.37
C THR A 411 -22.47 -5.27 20.28
N ALA A 412 -22.30 -5.26 21.61
CA ALA A 412 -23.42 -5.33 22.54
C ALA A 412 -24.37 -4.11 22.44
N THR A 413 -23.84 -2.93 22.08
CA THR A 413 -24.61 -1.69 22.00
C THR A 413 -25.31 -1.51 20.66
N THR A 414 -24.65 -1.89 19.57
CA THR A 414 -25.09 -1.61 18.20
C THR A 414 -25.77 -2.80 17.54
N GLY A 415 -25.38 -4.02 17.91
CA GLY A 415 -25.70 -5.24 17.18
C GLY A 415 -24.80 -5.49 15.97
N ASP A 416 -23.88 -4.56 15.65
CA ASP A 416 -22.93 -4.71 14.55
C ASP A 416 -21.72 -5.54 14.99
N ASP A 417 -21.31 -6.46 14.13
CA ASP A 417 -20.12 -7.27 14.31
C ASP A 417 -18.86 -6.52 13.83
N VAL A 418 -17.71 -6.96 14.33
CA VAL A 418 -16.40 -6.39 14.00
C VAL A 418 -15.41 -7.50 13.73
N ILE A 419 -14.60 -7.34 12.69
CA ILE A 419 -13.38 -8.12 12.49
C ILE A 419 -12.15 -7.23 12.69
N ALA A 420 -11.12 -7.76 13.32
CA ALA A 420 -9.85 -7.08 13.56
C ALA A 420 -8.77 -7.78 12.74
N LEU A 421 -8.26 -7.08 11.73
CA LEU A 421 -7.36 -7.63 10.73
C LEU A 421 -5.91 -7.32 11.12
N PRO A 422 -5.12 -8.28 11.63
CA PRO A 422 -3.69 -8.07 11.83
C PRO A 422 -2.98 -7.88 10.48
N HIS A 423 -2.06 -6.93 10.42
CA HIS A 423 -1.35 -6.58 9.18
C HIS A 423 0.15 -6.32 9.40
N HIS A 424 0.93 -6.46 8.32
CA HIS A 424 2.41 -6.33 8.27
C HIS A 424 3.13 -6.95 9.49
N CYS A 425 2.75 -8.18 9.86
CA CYS A 425 3.06 -8.84 11.13
C CYS A 425 4.55 -9.09 11.41
N VAL A 426 5.39 -9.23 10.37
CA VAL A 426 6.83 -9.55 10.51
C VAL A 426 7.73 -8.30 10.50
N LYS A 427 7.14 -7.10 10.44
CA LYS A 427 7.90 -5.86 10.39
C LYS A 427 8.48 -5.51 11.76
N GLU A 428 9.81 -5.45 11.87
CA GLU A 428 10.55 -5.29 13.15
C GLU A 428 9.97 -4.22 14.07
N ARG A 429 9.58 -3.08 13.50
CA ARG A 429 9.11 -1.93 14.28
C ARG A 429 7.77 -2.16 14.96
N TYR A 430 6.92 -3.04 14.42
CA TYR A 430 5.51 -3.23 14.77
C TYR A 430 5.11 -4.72 14.72
N MET A 431 5.99 -5.60 15.19
CA MET A 431 5.76 -7.03 15.13
C MET A 431 4.45 -7.43 15.81
N GLN A 432 3.73 -8.37 15.20
CA GLN A 432 2.51 -8.90 15.78
C GLN A 432 2.85 -9.83 16.96
N ASP A 433 2.26 -9.54 18.12
CA ASP A 433 2.28 -10.44 19.26
C ASP A 433 1.00 -11.28 19.25
N TRP A 434 1.12 -12.56 18.93
CA TRP A 434 -0.01 -13.48 18.80
C TRP A 434 -0.52 -14.01 20.14
N THR A 435 0.15 -13.75 21.25
CA THR A 435 -0.39 -14.09 22.58
C THR A 435 -1.66 -13.29 22.93
N TYR A 436 -1.89 -12.17 22.22
CA TYR A 436 -3.08 -11.35 22.31
C TYR A 436 -4.21 -11.77 21.36
N TYR A 437 -4.03 -12.86 20.62
CA TYR A 437 -5.01 -13.36 19.65
C TYR A 437 -6.38 -13.57 20.30
N ASN A 438 -7.43 -13.07 19.64
CA ASN A 438 -8.81 -13.30 20.03
C ASN A 438 -9.59 -13.86 18.83
N PRO A 439 -9.98 -15.16 18.86
CA PRO A 439 -10.66 -15.80 17.74
C PRO A 439 -12.06 -15.24 17.47
N LYS A 440 -12.64 -14.43 18.37
CA LYS A 440 -13.89 -13.70 18.10
C LYS A 440 -13.69 -12.67 17.00
N TYR A 441 -12.56 -11.94 17.02
CA TYR A 441 -12.31 -10.79 16.16
C TYR A 441 -11.32 -11.08 15.03
N VAL A 442 -10.28 -11.86 15.30
CA VAL A 442 -9.21 -12.15 14.34
C VAL A 442 -9.60 -13.40 13.54
N LYS A 443 -10.24 -13.18 12.39
CA LYS A 443 -10.75 -14.22 11.48
C LYS A 443 -9.89 -14.43 10.24
N ILE A 444 -9.24 -13.36 9.79
CA ILE A 444 -8.33 -13.34 8.65
C ILE A 444 -7.08 -12.52 9.00
N ALA A 445 -5.93 -12.86 8.43
CA ALA A 445 -4.65 -12.20 8.68
C ALA A 445 -3.90 -11.87 7.38
N GLU A 446 -3.23 -10.70 7.34
CA GLU A 446 -2.65 -10.17 6.11
C GLU A 446 -1.40 -10.94 5.70
N VAL A 447 -1.49 -11.72 4.64
CA VAL A 447 -0.35 -12.46 4.11
C VAL A 447 0.60 -11.56 3.34
N THR A 448 0.09 -10.48 2.75
CA THR A 448 0.88 -9.59 1.91
C THR A 448 0.27 -8.20 1.74
N SER A 449 1.13 -7.18 1.61
CA SER A 449 0.77 -5.78 1.34
C SER A 449 1.95 -4.99 0.75
N THR A 450 1.84 -3.66 0.72
CA THR A 450 2.96 -2.77 0.34
C THR A 450 4.20 -2.92 1.23
N HIS A 451 4.08 -3.61 2.37
CA HIS A 451 5.20 -3.94 3.26
C HIS A 451 5.88 -5.29 2.93
N GLY A 452 5.39 -6.04 1.95
CA GLY A 452 5.87 -7.37 1.60
C GLY A 452 5.03 -8.49 2.20
N ASP A 453 5.61 -9.68 2.35
CA ASP A 453 4.90 -10.89 2.81
C ASP A 453 5.11 -11.18 4.28
N ASN A 454 4.07 -11.70 4.93
CA ASN A 454 4.04 -12.08 6.35
C ASN A 454 3.85 -13.58 6.59
N LEU A 455 3.67 -14.39 5.53
CA LEU A 455 3.44 -15.84 5.67
C LEU A 455 4.57 -16.51 6.48
N TYR A 456 5.80 -16.12 6.18
CA TYR A 456 7.02 -16.55 6.84
C TYR A 456 7.84 -15.35 7.26
N ASP A 457 8.74 -15.57 8.21
CA ASP A 457 9.82 -14.64 8.52
C ASP A 457 10.70 -14.34 7.28
N PRO A 458 11.16 -13.09 7.04
CA PRO A 458 12.02 -12.77 5.91
C PRO A 458 13.34 -13.56 5.82
N SER A 459 13.85 -14.14 6.91
CA SER A 459 15.04 -15.00 6.86
C SER A 459 14.73 -16.46 6.50
N HIS A 460 13.45 -16.84 6.50
CA HIS A 460 13.02 -18.20 6.21
C HIS A 460 13.24 -18.56 4.72
N PRO A 461 13.70 -19.78 4.38
CA PRO A 461 13.92 -20.18 2.99
C PRO A 461 12.68 -20.13 2.09
N LEU A 462 11.48 -20.21 2.69
CA LEU A 462 10.20 -20.09 1.99
C LEU A 462 9.65 -18.65 1.94
N SER A 463 10.40 -17.65 2.42
CA SER A 463 10.07 -16.23 2.21
C SER A 463 10.67 -15.75 0.89
N TYR A 464 9.84 -15.70 -0.15
CA TYR A 464 10.28 -15.37 -1.51
C TYR A 464 10.22 -13.88 -1.84
N ARG A 465 9.18 -13.18 -1.38
CA ARG A 465 9.05 -11.72 -1.62
C ARG A 465 9.81 -10.91 -0.57
N GLY A 466 9.94 -11.42 0.66
CA GLY A 466 10.54 -10.70 1.78
C GLY A 466 9.60 -9.63 2.36
N ALA A 467 10.12 -8.79 3.25
CA ALA A 467 9.38 -7.70 3.88
C ALA A 467 10.22 -6.42 3.97
N THR A 468 9.57 -5.28 4.15
CA THR A 468 10.22 -3.98 4.39
C THR A 468 10.82 -3.91 5.77
N ILE A 469 12.06 -3.41 5.87
CA ILE A 469 12.79 -3.25 7.14
C ILE A 469 12.72 -4.57 7.94
N PRO A 470 13.25 -5.68 7.40
CA PRO A 470 13.24 -6.95 8.11
C PRO A 470 14.13 -6.83 9.36
N SER A 471 13.73 -7.49 10.42
CA SER A 471 14.51 -7.52 11.67
C SER A 471 15.88 -8.15 11.43
N THR A 472 16.89 -7.64 12.15
CA THR A 472 18.25 -8.20 12.11
C THR A 472 18.37 -9.56 12.83
N ILE A 473 17.39 -9.89 13.67
CA ILE A 473 17.24 -11.18 14.37
C ILE A 473 15.90 -11.77 13.94
N ALA A 474 15.87 -13.05 13.53
CA ALA A 474 14.64 -13.73 13.10
C ALA A 474 13.49 -13.50 14.12
N PRO A 475 12.43 -12.76 13.77
CA PRO A 475 11.28 -12.45 14.62
C PRO A 475 10.37 -13.67 14.80
N ASN A 476 10.91 -14.73 15.42
CA ASN A 476 10.18 -15.94 15.77
C ASN A 476 8.85 -15.59 16.43
N GLY A 477 7.78 -16.30 16.05
CA GLY A 477 6.48 -16.11 16.67
C GLY A 477 5.74 -14.86 16.21
N SER A 478 6.13 -14.22 15.10
CA SER A 478 5.35 -13.11 14.50
C SER A 478 4.77 -13.43 13.13
N SER A 479 5.34 -14.40 12.42
CA SER A 479 4.85 -14.84 11.10
C SER A 479 3.49 -15.51 11.19
N LEU A 480 2.72 -15.50 10.09
CA LEU A 480 1.42 -16.16 10.06
C LEU A 480 1.54 -17.69 10.25
N THR A 481 2.60 -18.30 9.71
CA THR A 481 2.86 -19.73 9.90
C THR A 481 3.14 -20.07 11.37
N ASP A 482 3.91 -19.23 12.08
CA ASP A 482 4.11 -19.42 13.52
C ASP A 482 2.80 -19.26 14.29
N ALA A 483 1.98 -18.26 13.95
CA ALA A 483 0.68 -18.03 14.59
C ALA A 483 -0.28 -19.22 14.42
N ILE A 484 -0.38 -19.77 13.21
CA ILE A 484 -1.18 -20.97 12.95
C ILE A 484 -0.61 -22.16 13.74
N SER A 485 0.71 -22.31 13.79
CA SER A 485 1.37 -23.38 14.57
C SER A 485 1.14 -23.23 16.08
N MET A 486 0.95 -22.01 16.57
CA MET A 486 0.53 -21.72 17.96
C MET A 486 -0.94 -22.05 18.23
N GLY A 487 -1.72 -22.41 17.21
CA GLY A 487 -3.14 -22.73 17.31
C GLY A 487 -4.08 -21.58 16.94
N CYS A 488 -3.58 -20.47 16.41
CA CYS A 488 -4.44 -19.39 15.89
C CYS A 488 -5.21 -19.90 14.66
N ASN A 489 -6.52 -19.64 14.63
CA ASN A 489 -7.42 -20.11 13.58
C ASN A 489 -7.91 -18.92 12.74
N PHE A 490 -7.26 -18.67 11.62
CA PHE A 490 -7.61 -17.59 10.68
C PHE A 490 -7.28 -17.98 9.24
N THR A 491 -7.89 -17.29 8.28
CA THR A 491 -7.59 -17.40 6.84
C THR A 491 -6.66 -16.28 6.37
N LEU A 492 -5.98 -16.49 5.24
CA LEU A 492 -5.11 -15.49 4.63
C LEU A 492 -5.92 -14.48 3.79
N TYR A 493 -5.63 -13.18 3.97
CA TYR A 493 -6.13 -12.10 3.11
C TYR A 493 -4.97 -11.19 2.68
N ALA A 494 -5.22 -10.28 1.74
CA ALA A 494 -4.27 -9.24 1.34
C ALA A 494 -4.93 -7.87 1.18
N SER A 495 -4.14 -6.83 1.39
CA SER A 495 -4.58 -5.45 1.24
C SER A 495 -3.43 -4.55 0.84
N SER A 496 -3.71 -3.27 0.57
CA SER A 496 -2.64 -2.36 0.19
C SER A 496 -1.82 -1.86 1.38
N ASP A 497 -2.47 -1.44 2.46
CA ASP A 497 -1.92 -0.45 3.39
C ASP A 497 -1.39 0.79 2.60
N GLY A 498 -2.16 1.16 1.58
CA GLY A 498 -1.83 2.20 0.62
C GLY A 498 -1.88 3.59 1.26
N HIS A 499 -0.85 4.40 1.02
CA HIS A 499 -0.74 5.78 1.54
C HIS A 499 -0.65 6.84 0.42
N ASP A 500 -0.83 6.42 -0.82
CA ASP A 500 -0.64 7.24 -2.01
C ASP A 500 -1.96 7.67 -2.67
N GLY A 501 -3.10 7.26 -2.12
CA GLY A 501 -4.43 7.61 -2.62
C GLY A 501 -4.92 6.76 -3.81
N HIS A 502 -4.28 5.62 -4.08
CA HIS A 502 -4.66 4.71 -5.18
C HIS A 502 -4.95 3.30 -4.62
N PRO A 503 -6.01 3.13 -3.78
CA PRO A 503 -6.40 1.82 -3.27
C PRO A 503 -6.72 0.84 -4.41
N GLY A 504 -6.45 -0.45 -4.21
CA GLY A 504 -6.61 -1.48 -5.24
C GLY A 504 -5.58 -1.45 -6.38
N HIS A 505 -4.86 -0.32 -6.58
CA HIS A 505 -3.76 -0.20 -7.55
C HIS A 505 -2.74 0.87 -7.12
N THR A 506 -1.97 0.57 -6.06
CA THR A 506 -1.01 1.53 -5.49
C THR A 506 0.05 1.94 -6.49
N LEU A 507 0.60 3.15 -6.39
CA LEU A 507 1.69 3.66 -7.23
C LEU A 507 3.03 3.77 -6.48
N SER A 508 3.05 3.57 -5.16
CA SER A 508 4.22 3.81 -4.31
C SER A 508 5.42 2.91 -4.63
N HIS A 509 5.19 1.74 -5.23
CA HIS A 509 6.26 0.85 -5.72
C HIS A 509 6.92 1.37 -7.00
N THR A 510 6.31 2.33 -7.70
CA THR A 510 6.81 2.91 -8.94
C THR A 510 7.60 4.21 -8.68
N PRO A 511 8.25 4.81 -9.72
CA PRO A 511 8.79 6.17 -9.61
C PRO A 511 7.73 7.25 -9.28
N ALA A 512 6.43 6.99 -9.47
CA ALA A 512 5.35 7.91 -9.11
C ALA A 512 5.12 8.07 -7.60
N ARG A 513 5.91 7.41 -6.74
CA ARG A 513 6.00 7.75 -5.30
C ARG A 513 6.52 9.17 -5.02
N ILE A 514 6.96 9.88 -6.06
CA ILE A 514 7.47 11.24 -6.01
C ILE A 514 6.47 12.25 -5.42
N SER A 515 6.98 13.35 -4.87
CA SER A 515 6.18 14.31 -4.10
C SER A 515 5.05 14.99 -4.88
N HIS A 516 5.23 15.27 -6.17
CA HIS A 516 4.25 16.02 -6.95
C HIS A 516 3.12 15.19 -7.54
N GLN A 517 3.23 13.86 -7.53
CA GLN A 517 2.21 12.95 -8.05
C GLN A 517 0.86 13.20 -7.34
N TYR A 518 -0.20 13.28 -8.13
CA TYR A 518 -1.56 13.40 -7.63
C TYR A 518 -2.05 12.06 -7.05
N PRO A 519 -2.81 12.04 -5.93
CA PRO A 519 -3.11 13.18 -5.07
C PRO A 519 -1.89 13.57 -4.25
N ARG A 520 -1.64 14.88 -4.13
CA ARG A 520 -0.43 15.35 -3.44
C ARG A 520 -0.47 15.00 -1.97
N SER A 521 0.61 14.41 -1.46
CA SER A 521 0.69 13.97 -0.06
C SER A 521 1.35 14.99 0.85
N GLN A 522 0.80 15.12 2.06
CA GLN A 522 1.44 15.84 3.16
C GLN A 522 2.47 14.99 3.90
N TRP A 523 2.38 13.68 3.75
CA TRP A 523 3.07 12.71 4.59
C TRP A 523 4.14 11.96 3.80
N TRP A 524 5.16 11.54 4.53
CA TRP A 524 6.33 10.87 3.98
C TRP A 524 6.17 9.35 3.88
N THR A 525 5.07 8.80 4.41
CA THR A 525 4.61 7.42 4.21
C THR A 525 4.44 7.04 2.73
N ARG A 526 4.33 8.01 1.82
CA ARG A 526 4.26 7.72 0.37
C ARG A 526 5.50 7.01 -0.17
N ILE A 527 6.69 7.29 0.38
CA ILE A 527 7.96 6.86 -0.23
C ILE A 527 8.57 5.60 0.40
N ASP A 528 7.97 5.05 1.47
CA ASP A 528 8.52 3.91 2.22
C ASP A 528 7.75 2.60 1.98
N LYS A 529 7.08 2.50 0.81
CA LYS A 529 6.18 1.42 0.40
C LYS A 529 6.62 0.82 -0.95
N PRO A 530 7.63 -0.07 -0.95
CA PRO A 530 8.29 -0.50 -2.16
C PRO A 530 7.64 -1.70 -2.85
N TYR A 531 6.74 -2.44 -2.19
CA TYR A 531 5.94 -3.49 -2.82
C TYR A 531 4.63 -2.91 -3.35
N PRO A 532 4.03 -3.47 -4.43
CA PRO A 532 2.65 -3.15 -4.77
C PRO A 532 1.72 -3.58 -3.62
N GLY A 533 0.59 -2.90 -3.50
CA GLY A 533 -0.50 -3.33 -2.61
C GLY A 533 -1.12 -4.63 -3.07
N GLY A 534 -1.57 -5.45 -2.11
CA GLY A 534 -2.33 -6.66 -2.40
C GLY A 534 -3.84 -6.42 -2.42
N ILE A 535 -4.59 -7.39 -2.92
CA ILE A 535 -6.05 -7.40 -2.94
C ILE A 535 -6.59 -8.76 -2.50
N THR A 536 -7.78 -8.77 -1.93
CA THR A 536 -8.48 -9.98 -1.44
C THR A 536 -9.63 -10.33 -2.36
N ALA A 537 -9.73 -11.60 -2.72
CA ALA A 537 -10.92 -12.17 -3.34
C ALA A 537 -11.81 -12.85 -2.29
N VAL A 538 -13.12 -12.68 -2.41
CA VAL A 538 -14.14 -13.26 -1.54
C VAL A 538 -15.11 -14.07 -2.39
N TYR A 539 -15.35 -15.32 -1.99
CA TYR A 539 -16.43 -16.14 -2.54
C TYR A 539 -17.74 -15.74 -1.87
N SER A 540 -18.73 -15.29 -2.63
CA SER A 540 -19.95 -14.74 -2.08
C SER A 540 -21.15 -14.96 -2.98
N SER A 541 -22.33 -15.11 -2.38
CA SER A 541 -23.60 -15.28 -3.12
C SER A 541 -24.18 -13.97 -3.67
N SER A 542 -23.71 -12.83 -3.16
CA SER A 542 -24.09 -11.49 -3.61
C SER A 542 -23.05 -10.45 -3.21
N LEU A 543 -23.05 -9.30 -3.89
CA LEU A 543 -22.20 -8.16 -3.54
C LEU A 543 -22.95 -7.20 -2.61
N THR A 544 -23.25 -7.65 -1.39
CA THR A 544 -23.84 -6.80 -0.34
C THR A 544 -22.89 -6.66 0.84
N ARG A 545 -22.98 -5.55 1.58
CA ARG A 545 -22.13 -5.32 2.77
C ARG A 545 -22.21 -6.47 3.76
N SER A 546 -23.42 -6.93 4.08
CA SER A 546 -23.65 -8.01 5.04
C SER A 546 -23.06 -9.33 4.56
N GLU A 547 -23.25 -9.66 3.28
CA GLU A 547 -22.78 -10.94 2.75
C GLU A 547 -21.25 -10.96 2.64
N ILE A 548 -20.63 -9.93 2.05
CA ILE A 548 -19.16 -9.85 1.97
C ILE A 548 -18.52 -9.88 3.36
N PHE A 549 -19.08 -9.16 4.34
CA PHE A 549 -18.60 -9.22 5.72
C PHE A 549 -18.69 -10.63 6.31
N THR A 550 -19.83 -11.30 6.10
CA THR A 550 -20.06 -12.68 6.57
C THR A 550 -19.02 -13.63 5.97
N GLN A 551 -18.73 -13.49 4.69
CA GLN A 551 -17.75 -14.34 4.01
C GLN A 551 -16.31 -14.06 4.45
N LEU A 552 -15.96 -12.79 4.71
CA LEU A 552 -14.68 -12.45 5.36
C LEU A 552 -14.57 -13.04 6.77
N GLN A 553 -15.64 -12.98 7.57
CA GLN A 553 -15.69 -13.58 8.91
C GLN A 553 -15.59 -15.11 8.86
N ASN A 554 -16.22 -15.71 7.86
CA ASN A 554 -16.11 -17.13 7.57
C ASN A 554 -14.78 -17.48 6.92
N GLY A 555 -13.96 -16.51 6.51
CA GLY A 555 -12.71 -16.66 5.76
C GLY A 555 -12.88 -17.46 4.46
N ALA A 556 -13.98 -17.25 3.75
CA ALA A 556 -14.22 -17.71 2.39
C ALA A 556 -13.51 -16.79 1.38
N CYS A 557 -12.19 -16.66 1.54
CA CYS A 557 -11.39 -15.70 0.79
C CYS A 557 -10.01 -16.24 0.41
N PHE A 558 -9.36 -15.56 -0.54
CA PHE A 558 -7.97 -15.77 -0.91
C PHE A 558 -7.31 -14.44 -1.29
N ALA A 559 -5.99 -14.45 -1.38
CA ALA A 559 -5.16 -13.25 -1.44
C ALA A 559 -4.32 -13.20 -2.72
N SER A 560 -4.13 -11.98 -3.25
CA SER A 560 -3.18 -11.67 -4.32
C SER A 560 -2.20 -10.59 -3.88
N SER A 561 -0.93 -10.73 -4.27
CA SER A 561 0.17 -9.87 -3.82
C SER A 561 0.35 -8.57 -4.59
N ASP A 562 -0.37 -8.45 -5.69
CA ASP A 562 -0.50 -7.26 -6.54
C ASP A 562 -1.97 -7.15 -7.00
N PHE A 563 -2.22 -6.42 -8.08
CA PHE A 563 -3.56 -6.10 -8.58
C PHE A 563 -4.18 -7.19 -9.47
N GLY A 564 -3.48 -8.32 -9.67
CA GLY A 564 -3.96 -9.42 -10.50
C GLY A 564 -5.06 -10.24 -9.83
N ARG A 565 -6.07 -10.63 -10.62
CA ARG A 565 -7.31 -11.28 -10.20
C ARG A 565 -7.38 -12.73 -10.67
N CYS A 566 -6.47 -13.58 -10.20
CA CYS A 566 -6.48 -15.00 -10.54
C CYS A 566 -7.67 -15.73 -9.89
N ILE A 567 -8.03 -16.90 -10.42
CA ILE A 567 -8.97 -17.81 -9.74
C ILE A 567 -8.17 -18.95 -9.12
N LEU A 568 -8.42 -19.21 -7.84
CA LEU A 568 -7.68 -20.20 -7.06
C LEU A 568 -8.63 -21.05 -6.22
N ASN A 569 -9.11 -22.14 -6.81
CA ASN A 569 -10.00 -23.08 -6.13
C ASN A 569 -9.16 -24.17 -5.45
N PHE A 570 -9.22 -24.21 -4.13
CA PHE A 570 -8.51 -25.20 -3.30
C PHE A 570 -9.51 -26.05 -2.51
N THR A 571 -9.44 -27.36 -2.71
CA THR A 571 -10.26 -28.33 -1.96
C THR A 571 -9.41 -29.45 -1.36
N ILE A 572 -9.90 -30.01 -0.25
CA ILE A 572 -9.44 -31.30 0.28
C ILE A 572 -10.65 -32.22 0.41
N ASN A 573 -10.57 -33.41 -0.21
CA ASN A 573 -11.68 -34.37 -0.25
C ASN A 573 -12.99 -33.75 -0.76
N GLY A 574 -12.90 -32.78 -1.68
CA GLY A 574 -14.03 -32.07 -2.27
C GLY A 574 -14.62 -30.94 -1.42
N ILE A 575 -14.10 -30.70 -0.21
CA ILE A 575 -14.50 -29.56 0.63
C ILE A 575 -13.59 -28.38 0.34
N GLY A 576 -14.19 -27.26 -0.08
CA GLY A 576 -13.46 -26.06 -0.49
C GLY A 576 -13.33 -25.01 0.60
N MET A 577 -12.53 -23.98 0.30
CA MET A 577 -12.30 -22.83 1.17
C MET A 577 -13.53 -21.94 1.40
N TRP A 578 -14.50 -22.01 0.49
CA TRP A 578 -15.80 -21.34 0.58
C TRP A 578 -16.81 -22.08 1.47
N ASP A 579 -16.51 -23.31 1.90
CA ASP A 579 -17.35 -24.13 2.77
C ASP A 579 -16.79 -24.21 4.20
N ASN A 580 -16.59 -25.42 4.71
CA ASN A 580 -16.02 -25.69 6.02
C ASN A 580 -14.51 -25.89 5.91
N LYS A 581 -13.74 -24.98 6.54
CA LYS A 581 -12.28 -25.04 6.60
C LYS A 581 -11.75 -26.10 7.57
N GLU A 582 -12.60 -26.88 8.23
CA GLU A 582 -12.21 -27.97 9.12
C GLU A 582 -12.78 -29.31 8.63
N ILE A 583 -11.91 -30.28 8.39
CA ILE A 583 -12.26 -31.61 7.87
C ILE A 583 -11.88 -32.67 8.90
N ASN A 584 -12.83 -33.54 9.24
CA ASN A 584 -12.57 -34.72 10.05
C ASN A 584 -12.47 -35.97 9.17
N VAL A 585 -11.39 -36.74 9.32
CA VAL A 585 -11.14 -37.99 8.60
C VAL A 585 -11.11 -39.18 9.55
N ALA A 586 -11.38 -40.38 9.06
CA ALA A 586 -11.62 -41.55 9.94
C ALA A 586 -10.39 -42.00 10.76
N THR A 587 -9.19 -41.77 10.25
CA THR A 587 -7.91 -42.17 10.88
C THR A 587 -6.83 -41.16 10.54
N SER A 588 -5.74 -41.13 11.33
CA SER A 588 -4.61 -40.23 11.07
C SER A 588 -3.91 -40.46 9.74
N THR A 589 -4.11 -41.61 9.09
CA THR A 589 -3.55 -41.96 7.79
C THR A 589 -4.61 -42.06 6.69
N SER A 590 -5.82 -41.56 6.93
CA SER A 590 -6.85 -41.48 5.88
C SER A 590 -6.36 -40.57 4.77
N ASP A 591 -6.64 -40.90 3.51
CA ASP A 591 -6.18 -40.11 2.37
C ASP A 591 -6.80 -38.70 2.38
N ARG A 592 -5.97 -37.68 2.12
CA ARG A 592 -6.40 -36.31 1.84
C ARG A 592 -6.13 -36.02 0.37
N ASN A 593 -7.20 -36.03 -0.44
CA ASN A 593 -7.13 -35.70 -1.85
C ASN A 593 -7.21 -34.18 -2.00
N ILE A 594 -6.06 -33.56 -2.20
CA ILE A 594 -5.91 -32.14 -2.44
C ILE A 594 -6.09 -31.88 -3.94
N GLU A 595 -7.00 -30.97 -4.28
CA GLU A 595 -7.17 -30.46 -5.63
C GLU A 595 -7.02 -28.93 -5.63
N VAL A 596 -6.23 -28.43 -6.58
CA VAL A 596 -6.06 -27.01 -6.85
C VAL A 596 -6.37 -26.76 -8.33
N ILE A 597 -7.38 -25.94 -8.61
CA ILE A 597 -7.61 -25.40 -9.95
C ILE A 597 -7.15 -23.95 -9.94
N VAL A 598 -6.23 -23.62 -10.84
CA VAL A 598 -5.71 -22.28 -11.04
C VAL A 598 -6.11 -21.77 -12.42
N ALA A 599 -6.70 -20.58 -12.48
CA ALA A 599 -6.72 -19.76 -13.68
C ALA A 599 -5.92 -18.48 -13.39
N GLN A 600 -4.78 -18.34 -14.05
CA GLN A 600 -3.84 -17.25 -13.80
C GLN A 600 -4.39 -15.94 -14.38
N ASP A 601 -4.06 -14.81 -13.76
CA ASP A 601 -4.35 -13.49 -14.32
C ASP A 601 -3.35 -13.14 -15.44
N GLY A 602 -3.85 -12.63 -16.57
CA GLY A 602 -3.05 -12.34 -17.76
C GLY A 602 -2.47 -10.92 -17.83
N ALA A 603 -2.77 -10.05 -16.87
CA ALA A 603 -2.26 -8.69 -16.83
C ALA A 603 -0.78 -8.63 -16.41
N PRO A 604 0.00 -7.65 -16.89
CA PRO A 604 1.37 -7.43 -16.44
C PRO A 604 1.47 -7.32 -14.91
N ALA A 605 2.45 -8.01 -14.30
CA ALA A 605 2.61 -8.03 -12.84
C ALA A 605 3.56 -6.93 -12.33
N SER A 606 3.24 -6.38 -11.16
CA SER A 606 4.06 -5.39 -10.45
C SER A 606 4.93 -6.07 -9.39
N LYS A 607 6.12 -5.50 -9.11
CA LYS A 607 7.09 -6.09 -8.18
C LYS A 607 7.72 -5.05 -7.26
N LEU A 608 8.57 -5.51 -6.35
CA LEU A 608 9.40 -4.65 -5.50
C LEU A 608 10.11 -3.56 -6.33
N ASN A 609 9.81 -2.29 -6.01
CA ASN A 609 10.35 -1.08 -6.63
C ASN A 609 10.24 -1.04 -8.16
N THR A 610 9.33 -1.79 -8.75
CA THR A 610 9.29 -2.00 -10.20
C THR A 610 7.84 -1.93 -10.69
N PRO A 611 7.51 -0.98 -11.58
CA PRO A 611 6.20 -0.97 -12.21
C PRO A 611 6.01 -2.19 -13.12
N ALA A 612 4.77 -2.63 -13.29
CA ALA A 612 4.33 -3.46 -14.40
C ALA A 612 4.88 -2.89 -15.71
N THR A 613 5.62 -3.72 -16.45
CA THR A 613 6.37 -3.28 -17.63
C THR A 613 6.13 -4.23 -18.79
N VAL A 614 5.80 -3.65 -19.94
CA VAL A 614 5.68 -4.33 -21.24
C VAL A 614 6.81 -3.83 -22.13
N THR A 615 7.68 -4.75 -22.54
CA THR A 615 8.78 -4.50 -23.48
C THR A 615 8.37 -4.90 -24.90
N ASP A 616 9.10 -4.48 -25.93
CA ASP A 616 8.81 -4.83 -27.33
C ASP A 616 8.70 -6.34 -27.60
N SER A 617 9.33 -7.18 -26.77
CA SER A 617 9.27 -8.65 -26.86
C SER A 617 8.33 -9.29 -25.84
N TRP A 618 7.52 -8.50 -25.15
CA TRP A 618 6.65 -8.98 -24.09
C TRP A 618 5.53 -9.85 -24.64
N THR A 619 5.32 -10.95 -23.93
CA THR A 619 4.18 -11.84 -24.03
C THR A 619 3.78 -12.21 -22.61
N VAL A 620 2.52 -12.60 -22.39
CA VAL A 620 2.08 -13.08 -21.09
C VAL A 620 2.91 -14.29 -20.66
N ASP A 621 3.38 -14.28 -19.42
CA ASP A 621 4.16 -15.35 -18.82
C ASP A 621 3.26 -16.17 -17.87
N TRP A 622 2.86 -17.35 -18.33
CA TRP A 622 2.04 -18.30 -17.57
C TRP A 622 2.89 -19.27 -16.73
N THR A 623 4.21 -19.05 -16.65
CA THR A 623 5.10 -19.95 -15.93
C THR A 623 5.16 -19.62 -14.44
N GLY A 624 5.12 -20.65 -13.61
CA GLY A 624 5.14 -20.50 -12.17
C GLY A 624 5.08 -21.83 -11.46
N LYS A 625 4.71 -21.80 -10.18
CA LYS A 625 4.57 -22.97 -9.32
C LYS A 625 3.30 -22.92 -8.48
N VAL A 626 2.65 -24.06 -8.32
CA VAL A 626 1.68 -24.31 -7.26
C VAL A 626 2.36 -25.09 -6.16
N GLU A 627 2.43 -24.53 -4.96
CA GLU A 627 3.06 -25.11 -3.80
C GLU A 627 2.00 -25.47 -2.75
N ILE A 628 2.07 -26.71 -2.26
CA ILE A 628 1.26 -27.21 -1.17
C ILE A 628 2.13 -27.16 0.10
N LEU A 629 1.70 -26.37 1.06
CA LEU A 629 2.33 -26.26 2.37
C LEU A 629 1.51 -27.06 3.37
N LYS A 630 2.17 -27.91 4.17
CA LYS A 630 1.57 -28.68 5.26
C LYS A 630 2.28 -28.33 6.56
N ASN A 631 1.55 -27.89 7.57
CA ASN A 631 2.10 -27.56 8.89
C ASN A 631 3.27 -26.58 8.84
N GLY A 632 3.23 -25.63 7.90
CA GLY A 632 4.28 -24.63 7.71
C GLY A 632 5.48 -25.10 6.88
N GLU A 633 5.51 -26.35 6.44
CA GLU A 633 6.58 -26.91 5.61
C GLU A 633 6.10 -27.14 4.17
N LEU A 634 7.04 -27.10 3.21
CA LEU A 634 6.73 -27.43 1.82
C LEU A 634 6.50 -28.94 1.67
N LEU A 635 5.26 -29.35 1.41
CA LEU A 635 4.90 -30.74 1.15
C LEU A 635 5.22 -31.12 -0.30
N GLN A 636 4.80 -30.29 -1.25
CA GLN A 636 4.98 -30.56 -2.68
C GLN A 636 4.93 -29.27 -3.50
N SER A 637 5.68 -29.25 -4.61
CA SER A 637 5.69 -28.15 -5.59
C SER A 637 5.44 -28.71 -6.99
N PHE A 638 4.60 -28.03 -7.76
CA PHE A 638 4.27 -28.38 -9.15
C PHE A 638 4.56 -27.19 -10.06
N ASP A 639 5.32 -27.41 -11.13
CA ASP A 639 5.52 -26.40 -12.17
C ASP A 639 4.24 -26.28 -13.01
N ILE A 640 3.84 -25.04 -13.31
CA ILE A 640 2.74 -24.72 -14.22
C ILE A 640 3.29 -23.87 -15.37
N THR A 641 2.69 -24.00 -16.55
CA THR A 641 3.09 -23.34 -17.79
C THR A 641 1.92 -22.85 -18.65
N ASN A 642 0.68 -23.13 -18.25
CA ASN A 642 -0.53 -22.81 -19.00
C ASN A 642 -1.43 -21.82 -18.24
N PRO A 643 -2.30 -21.07 -18.93
CA PRO A 643 -3.20 -20.11 -18.27
C PRO A 643 -4.10 -20.76 -17.22
N VAL A 644 -4.59 -21.96 -17.50
CA VAL A 644 -5.49 -22.73 -16.64
C VAL A 644 -4.91 -24.12 -16.40
N GLU A 645 -4.77 -24.55 -15.14
CA GLU A 645 -4.26 -25.87 -14.78
C GLU A 645 -4.98 -26.49 -13.57
N ARG A 646 -5.00 -27.82 -13.54
CA ARG A 646 -5.46 -28.60 -12.38
C ARG A 646 -4.31 -29.40 -11.80
N ILE A 647 -4.10 -29.23 -10.51
CA ILE A 647 -3.13 -29.96 -9.71
C ILE A 647 -3.87 -30.86 -8.75
N THR A 648 -3.50 -32.13 -8.70
CA THR A 648 -4.03 -33.11 -7.75
C THR A 648 -2.91 -33.76 -6.97
N HIS A 649 -3.04 -33.87 -5.66
CA HIS A 649 -2.09 -34.55 -4.78
C HIS A 649 -2.84 -35.32 -3.69
N THR A 650 -2.45 -36.57 -3.45
CA THR A 650 -2.97 -37.34 -2.31
C THR A 650 -1.91 -37.37 -1.22
N ASP A 651 -2.19 -36.71 -0.09
CA ASP A 651 -1.37 -36.81 1.10
C ASP A 651 -1.90 -37.98 1.97
N ASN A 652 -1.01 -38.91 2.31
CA ASN A 652 -1.30 -40.08 3.14
C ASN A 652 -0.40 -40.14 4.40
N GLU A 653 0.46 -39.13 4.60
CA GLU A 653 1.30 -39.04 5.80
C GLU A 653 0.44 -38.95 7.06
N PRO A 654 0.90 -39.41 8.23
CA PRO A 654 0.13 -39.28 9.45
C PRO A 654 -0.23 -37.81 9.76
N ILE A 655 -1.45 -37.58 10.25
CA ILE A 655 -1.85 -36.32 10.87
C ILE A 655 -1.11 -36.20 12.21
N THR A 656 -0.29 -35.16 12.34
CA THR A 656 0.54 -34.92 13.53
C THR A 656 0.20 -33.62 14.24
N GLY A 657 -0.43 -32.69 13.54
CA GLY A 657 -0.50 -31.30 13.93
C GLY A 657 0.84 -30.58 13.85
N ALA A 658 0.82 -29.31 14.26
CA ALA A 658 1.99 -28.45 14.36
C ALA A 658 2.12 -27.92 15.81
N THR A 659 3.36 -27.65 16.20
CA THR A 659 3.71 -27.10 17.50
C THR A 659 4.65 -25.92 17.28
N TYR A 660 4.45 -24.84 18.03
CA TYR A 660 5.34 -23.69 18.00
C TYR A 660 6.74 -24.03 18.53
N GLY A 661 6.79 -24.63 19.73
CA GLY A 661 7.98 -25.21 20.31
C GLY A 661 8.83 -24.26 21.16
N SER A 662 9.37 -24.79 22.26
CA SER A 662 10.27 -24.05 23.19
C SER A 662 11.59 -23.60 22.56
N GLU A 663 12.01 -24.18 21.44
CA GLU A 663 13.17 -23.75 20.68
C GLU A 663 13.02 -22.37 20.05
N LYS A 664 11.77 -21.91 19.87
CA LYS A 664 11.45 -20.58 19.35
C LYS A 664 11.17 -19.55 20.43
N GLY A 665 10.68 -19.99 21.60
CA GLY A 665 10.36 -19.15 22.75
C GLY A 665 11.57 -18.75 23.60
N VAL A 666 11.33 -17.89 24.59
CA VAL A 666 12.36 -17.43 25.55
C VAL A 666 11.83 -17.47 26.98
N GLU A 667 12.70 -17.77 27.95
CA GLU A 667 12.41 -17.68 29.38
C GLU A 667 13.02 -16.41 29.96
N ILE A 668 12.22 -15.57 30.60
CA ILE A 668 12.66 -14.32 31.23
C ILE A 668 12.07 -14.28 32.63
N ASP A 669 12.94 -14.20 33.65
CA ASP A 669 12.55 -14.13 35.07
C ASP A 669 11.60 -15.25 35.55
N GLY A 670 11.67 -16.43 34.95
CA GLY A 670 10.86 -17.61 35.30
C GLY A 670 9.51 -17.72 34.59
N GLU A 671 9.22 -16.81 33.65
CA GLU A 671 8.05 -16.84 32.78
C GLU A 671 8.48 -17.11 31.33
N TYR A 672 7.65 -17.82 30.57
CA TYR A 672 7.90 -18.08 29.15
C TYR A 672 7.21 -17.07 28.25
N TYR A 673 7.87 -16.68 27.17
CA TYR A 673 7.36 -15.76 26.15
C TYR A 673 7.58 -16.36 24.77
N ILE A 674 6.72 -16.01 23.81
CA ILE A 674 6.88 -16.46 22.42
C ILE A 674 8.14 -15.90 21.77
N ASN A 675 8.62 -14.72 22.19
CA ASN A 675 9.92 -14.18 21.82
C ASN A 675 10.32 -13.07 22.81
N ALA A 676 11.53 -12.51 22.65
CA ALA A 676 12.07 -11.49 23.54
C ALA A 676 11.39 -10.10 23.46
N LEU A 677 10.49 -9.90 22.49
CA LEU A 677 9.76 -8.64 22.30
C LEU A 677 8.34 -8.71 22.85
N SER A 678 7.80 -9.92 23.04
CA SER A 678 6.48 -10.14 23.64
C SER A 678 6.47 -9.68 25.11
N ASP A 679 5.38 -9.04 25.51
CA ASP A 679 5.17 -8.57 26.88
C ASP A 679 4.07 -9.34 27.63
N ASN A 680 3.54 -10.41 27.02
CA ASN A 680 2.48 -11.22 27.58
C ASN A 680 2.94 -12.70 27.65
N PRO A 681 3.14 -13.25 28.86
CA PRO A 681 3.70 -14.58 29.03
C PRO A 681 2.72 -15.68 28.62
N VAL A 682 3.28 -16.84 28.28
CA VAL A 682 2.57 -18.09 28.02
C VAL A 682 2.98 -19.14 29.04
N GLU A 683 2.12 -20.12 29.32
CA GLU A 683 2.40 -21.17 30.31
C GLU A 683 3.60 -22.04 29.89
N ASP A 684 3.60 -22.54 28.65
CA ASP A 684 4.71 -23.28 28.03
C ASP A 684 4.64 -23.09 26.51
N PRO A 685 5.71 -22.65 25.81
CA PRO A 685 5.71 -22.56 24.35
C PRO A 685 5.44 -23.91 23.65
N ASN A 686 5.71 -25.05 24.31
CA ASN A 686 5.38 -26.38 23.79
C ASN A 686 3.87 -26.70 23.86
N SER A 687 3.09 -25.97 24.69
CA SER A 687 1.63 -26.15 24.73
C SER A 687 0.91 -25.39 23.60
N LEU A 688 1.60 -24.49 22.91
CA LEU A 688 1.08 -23.77 21.75
C LEU A 688 1.12 -24.69 20.53
N THR A 689 -0.04 -25.26 20.19
CA THR A 689 -0.18 -26.27 19.14
C THR A 689 -1.48 -26.09 18.36
N THR A 690 -1.57 -26.74 17.21
CA THR A 690 -2.82 -26.84 16.44
C THR A 690 -3.83 -27.83 17.05
N ASN A 691 -3.58 -28.36 18.26
CA ASN A 691 -4.34 -29.42 18.91
C ASN A 691 -4.43 -30.70 18.07
N GLY A 692 -3.31 -31.07 17.43
CA GLY A 692 -3.19 -32.29 16.63
C GLY A 692 -3.83 -32.21 15.25
N ARG A 693 -4.23 -31.02 14.80
CA ARG A 693 -4.82 -30.79 13.47
C ARG A 693 -3.75 -30.36 12.49
N ASP A 694 -3.65 -31.03 11.35
CA ASP A 694 -2.80 -30.54 10.27
C ASP A 694 -3.46 -29.32 9.60
N PHE A 695 -2.67 -28.41 9.05
CA PHE A 695 -3.16 -27.31 8.23
C PHE A 695 -2.47 -27.29 6.87
N TYR A 696 -3.24 -26.95 5.83
CA TYR A 696 -2.78 -26.91 4.45
C TYR A 696 -3.00 -25.54 3.84
N ILE A 697 -1.94 -24.95 3.28
CA ILE A 697 -1.98 -23.66 2.58
C ILE A 697 -1.49 -23.91 1.15
N ILE A 698 -2.16 -23.30 0.19
CA ILE A 698 -1.72 -23.28 -1.21
C ILE A 698 -1.12 -21.92 -1.53
N ARG A 699 0.01 -21.94 -2.22
CA ARG A 699 0.68 -20.76 -2.73
C ARG A 699 0.92 -20.90 -4.24
N LEU A 700 0.45 -19.92 -5.00
CA LEU A 700 0.81 -19.72 -6.40
C LEU A 700 2.01 -18.76 -6.45
N VAL A 701 3.11 -19.19 -7.06
CA VAL A 701 4.37 -18.42 -7.18
C VAL A 701 4.68 -18.26 -8.66
N GLN A 702 4.36 -17.10 -9.24
CA GLN A 702 4.57 -16.86 -10.67
C GLN A 702 5.96 -16.25 -10.92
N ASN A 703 6.58 -16.60 -12.05
CA ASN A 703 7.86 -16.02 -12.47
C ASN A 703 7.73 -14.51 -12.78
N SER A 704 6.51 -14.08 -13.09
CA SER A 704 6.11 -12.67 -13.16
C SER A 704 6.29 -11.93 -11.83
N GLY A 705 6.51 -12.62 -10.70
CA GLY A 705 6.69 -12.03 -9.36
C GLY A 705 5.39 -11.84 -8.59
N ARG A 706 4.23 -12.11 -9.22
CA ARG A 706 2.92 -12.18 -8.57
C ARG A 706 2.79 -13.47 -7.79
N HIS A 707 2.28 -13.35 -6.57
CA HIS A 707 1.99 -14.46 -5.68
C HIS A 707 0.52 -14.41 -5.26
N SER A 708 -0.08 -15.60 -5.09
CA SER A 708 -1.43 -15.72 -4.55
C SER A 708 -1.48 -16.81 -3.50
N TYR A 709 -2.37 -16.66 -2.53
CA TYR A 709 -2.41 -17.49 -1.33
C TYR A 709 -3.85 -17.86 -0.99
N VAL A 710 -4.08 -19.13 -0.68
CA VAL A 710 -5.36 -19.59 -0.17
C VAL A 710 -5.15 -20.63 0.93
N GLY A 711 -6.01 -20.60 1.94
CA GLY A 711 -5.90 -21.47 3.11
C GLY A 711 -5.84 -20.69 4.42
N PRO A 712 -5.68 -21.40 5.54
CA PRO A 712 -5.56 -22.86 5.64
C PRO A 712 -6.90 -23.61 5.56
N ILE A 713 -6.85 -24.85 5.06
CA ILE A 713 -7.82 -25.91 5.42
C ILE A 713 -7.18 -26.78 6.51
N TYR A 714 -7.90 -27.01 7.60
CA TYR A 714 -7.48 -27.85 8.72
C TYR A 714 -8.03 -29.27 8.59
N VAL A 715 -7.22 -30.27 8.96
CA VAL A 715 -7.60 -31.68 8.91
C VAL A 715 -7.29 -32.37 10.24
N SER A 716 -8.27 -33.09 10.79
CA SER A 716 -8.20 -33.82 12.06
C SER A 716 -8.80 -35.21 11.98
N THR A 717 -8.56 -36.04 13.00
CA THR A 717 -9.09 -37.40 13.14
C THR A 717 -10.29 -37.49 14.05
#